data_AF-A0A1Z5TFY3-F1
#
_entry.id   AF-A0A1Z5TFY3-F1
#
_cell.length_a   1.000
_cell.length_b   1.000
_cell.length_c   1.000
_cell.angle_alpha   90.00
_cell.angle_beta   90.00
_cell.angle_gamma   90.00
#
_symmetry.space_group_name_H-M   'P 1'
#
loop_
_entity.id
_entity.type
_entity.pdbx_description
1 polymer ?
#
loop_
_entity_poly.entity_id
_entity_poly.type
_entity_poly.pdbx_seq_one_letter_code
_entity_poly.pdbx_strand_id
1 'polypeptide(L)'
;MATATERVKESLLGVEEDPNMSQPNRSSFMQHAIKDEQTREEYLNEQGFINAIAPEGEDYHKIKRDQYSILFNVADRNHKGRVTLPDWSVFNNLLAKPDAEYEIAFRLFADPTTGQVDFNTFKEIYARNKTSDTIPFNWDSDWASLYLGGKKHRHSMTYPQFAQMLRGLQGERVRQAFLHFDKNGDGYIDPDDFQRIIQETASHKLSDHLLTNLPTLCNITPGSKISYANVRAFQNVIREMDLVEMILRNAINKSSDGKITRVDFLNEAARVTRFSLFTPMEADILFHFASLDQPSGRLGIADFARVLDASWHSSTAGLVDQGVGGPSEKPVVSSKTFLHDILVSVHHFALGSIAGAFGAFMVYPIDLVKTRMQNQRSARVGQLLYKNSWDCATKVVRNEGVRGLYSGVLPQLVGVAPEKAIKLTVNDLVRGKFTDPKTGNIALSAELLAGGAAGGCQVVFTNPLEIVKIRLQVQGEALKAAAREGEQVTKRSALWIVRHLGLVGLYKGASACLLRDMPFSAIYFPAYSHLKRDYFGESPTKKLGILQLLTAGAIAGMPAAYLTTPCDVIKTRLQVEARKGDVAYTGLRDAASKVWRDEGFKAFFKGGPARILRSSPQFGFTLAGYELLQGLLPLPGESEEKETGPRGTLERGTGLNEATAPLPYLRSRNALKIILDLDLGFGKIKTPEGGAGKAANWMGMRGAASSVTPKE
;
A
#
# COMPACT_ATOMS: atom_id res chain seq x y z
N MET A 1 -28.96 41.67 -5.61
CA MET A 1 -30.28 41.27 -5.09
C MET A 1 -31.04 40.64 -6.23
N ALA A 2 -31.10 39.32 -6.29
CA ALA A 2 -31.88 38.59 -7.29
C ALA A 2 -33.36 38.98 -7.17
N THR A 3 -33.99 39.36 -8.29
CA THR A 3 -35.41 39.75 -8.33
C THR A 3 -36.29 38.58 -7.93
N ALA A 4 -37.43 38.83 -7.27
CA ALA A 4 -38.31 37.80 -6.69
C ALA A 4 -38.69 36.64 -7.64
N THR A 5 -38.66 36.87 -8.96
CA THR A 5 -38.88 35.87 -10.01
C THR A 5 -37.75 34.84 -10.12
N GLU A 6 -36.50 35.21 -9.84
CA GLU A 6 -35.36 34.29 -9.80
C GLU A 6 -35.43 33.37 -8.59
N ARG A 7 -35.88 33.87 -7.43
CA ARG A 7 -36.10 33.05 -6.22
C ARG A 7 -37.19 32.00 -6.42
N VAL A 8 -38.22 32.30 -7.21
CA VAL A 8 -39.28 31.33 -7.57
C VAL A 8 -38.75 30.26 -8.53
N LYS A 9 -37.84 30.61 -9.45
CA LYS A 9 -37.12 29.62 -10.28
C LYS A 9 -36.16 28.76 -9.45
N GLU A 10 -35.52 29.33 -8.44
CA GLU A 10 -34.63 28.63 -7.50
C GLU A 10 -35.38 27.66 -6.57
N SER A 11 -36.60 28.02 -6.15
CA SER A 11 -37.50 27.15 -5.37
C SER A 11 -37.92 25.88 -6.14
N LEU A 12 -38.06 25.95 -7.47
CA LEU A 12 -38.40 24.80 -8.31
C LEU A 12 -37.21 23.86 -8.58
N LEU A 13 -35.97 24.33 -8.36
CA LEU A 13 -34.72 23.60 -8.58
C LEU A 13 -34.05 23.14 -7.27
N GLY A 14 -34.75 23.25 -6.13
CA GLY A 14 -34.35 22.63 -4.85
C GLY A 14 -33.06 23.17 -4.24
N VAL A 15 -33.05 24.44 -3.81
CA VAL A 15 -32.00 24.99 -2.93
C VAL A 15 -32.61 25.91 -1.87
N GLU A 16 -32.57 25.48 -0.60
CA GLU A 16 -32.61 26.36 0.57
C GLU A 16 -31.22 26.28 1.24
N GLU A 17 -30.30 27.19 0.91
CA GLU A 17 -29.19 27.61 1.78
C GLU A 17 -28.42 28.76 1.12
N ASP A 18 -28.24 29.87 1.85
CA ASP A 18 -27.40 31.00 1.43
C ASP A 18 -25.90 30.58 1.40
N PRO A 19 -25.11 31.06 0.42
CA PRO A 19 -23.79 30.50 0.12
C PRO A 19 -22.73 30.91 1.16
N ASN A 20 -22.52 30.08 2.17
CA ASN A 20 -21.28 30.12 2.97
C ASN A 20 -20.17 29.38 2.19
N MET A 21 -19.54 30.09 1.25
CA MET A 21 -18.44 29.56 0.45
C MET A 21 -17.24 29.22 1.35
N SER A 22 -16.76 27.97 1.25
CA SER A 22 -15.57 27.53 1.98
C SER A 22 -14.32 28.29 1.51
N GLN A 23 -13.41 28.59 2.44
CA GLN A 23 -12.12 29.25 2.15
C GLN A 23 -11.33 28.61 0.98
N PRO A 24 -11.26 27.26 0.85
CA PRO A 24 -10.58 26.60 -0.27
C PRO A 24 -11.23 26.87 -1.65
N ASN A 25 -12.56 26.92 -1.70
CA ASN A 25 -13.29 27.16 -2.95
C ASN A 25 -13.08 28.60 -3.43
N ARG A 26 -13.00 29.55 -2.49
CA ARG A 26 -12.67 30.94 -2.80
C ARG A 26 -11.23 31.09 -3.28
N SER A 27 -10.26 30.40 -2.65
CA SER A 27 -8.86 30.47 -3.09
C SER A 27 -8.66 29.87 -4.49
N SER A 28 -9.33 28.77 -4.81
CA SER A 28 -9.28 28.16 -6.15
C SER A 28 -9.80 29.11 -7.24
N PHE A 29 -10.93 29.80 -6.98
CA PHE A 29 -11.44 30.83 -7.88
C PHE A 29 -10.41 31.96 -8.08
N MET A 30 -9.90 32.53 -6.99
CA MET A 30 -8.98 33.66 -7.05
C MET A 30 -7.66 33.34 -7.75
N GLN A 31 -7.21 32.09 -7.70
CA GLN A 31 -5.99 31.63 -8.35
C GLN A 31 -6.07 31.69 -9.88
N HIS A 32 -7.27 31.53 -10.45
CA HIS A 32 -7.47 31.46 -11.90
C HIS A 32 -8.37 32.57 -12.46
N ALA A 33 -8.89 33.45 -11.60
CA ALA A 33 -9.76 34.55 -11.99
C ALA A 33 -9.00 35.68 -12.71
N ILE A 34 -9.68 36.27 -13.68
CA ILE A 34 -9.25 37.43 -14.45
C ILE A 34 -10.07 38.63 -13.98
N LYS A 35 -9.42 39.80 -13.87
CA LYS A 35 -10.10 41.07 -13.56
C LYS A 35 -10.59 41.75 -14.83
N ASP A 36 -11.87 42.08 -14.86
CA ASP A 36 -12.45 42.95 -15.88
C ASP A 36 -11.92 44.38 -15.69
N GLU A 37 -11.31 44.97 -16.72
CA GLU A 37 -10.74 46.32 -16.66
C GLU A 37 -11.81 47.41 -16.50
N GLN A 38 -13.06 47.15 -16.91
CA GLN A 38 -14.15 48.13 -16.89
C GLN A 38 -14.98 48.04 -15.61
N THR A 39 -15.32 46.84 -15.16
CA THR A 39 -16.19 46.64 -13.98
C THR A 39 -15.41 46.37 -12.70
N ARG A 40 -14.10 46.09 -12.80
CA ARG A 40 -13.24 45.57 -11.71
C ARG A 40 -13.75 44.27 -11.08
N GLU A 41 -14.68 43.58 -11.74
CA GLU A 41 -15.23 42.31 -11.28
C GLU A 41 -14.28 41.17 -11.69
N GLU A 42 -14.06 40.22 -10.78
CA GLU A 42 -13.24 39.03 -11.02
C GLU A 42 -14.13 37.92 -11.60
N TYR A 43 -13.70 37.30 -12.70
CA TYR A 43 -14.42 36.21 -13.35
C TYR A 43 -13.47 35.14 -13.90
N LEU A 44 -13.97 33.93 -14.07
CA LEU A 44 -13.27 32.85 -14.78
C LEU A 44 -13.74 32.82 -16.24
N ASN A 45 -12.78 32.81 -17.17
CA ASN A 45 -13.04 32.39 -18.55
C ASN A 45 -13.01 30.84 -18.64
N GLU A 46 -13.35 30.28 -19.80
CA GLU A 46 -13.43 28.83 -20.01
C GLU A 46 -12.13 28.09 -19.58
N GLN A 47 -10.97 28.62 -19.97
CA GLN A 47 -9.67 28.03 -19.61
C GLN A 47 -9.37 28.13 -18.11
N GLY A 48 -9.65 29.29 -17.49
CA GLY A 48 -9.48 29.50 -16.05
C GLY A 48 -10.39 28.59 -15.23
N PHE A 49 -11.61 28.36 -15.71
CA PHE A 49 -12.55 27.41 -15.11
C PHE A 49 -12.02 25.97 -15.20
N ILE A 50 -11.55 25.52 -16.38
CA ILE A 50 -10.92 24.19 -16.53
C ILE A 50 -9.75 24.05 -15.56
N ASN A 51 -8.88 25.07 -15.45
CA ASN A 51 -7.77 25.05 -14.51
C ASN A 51 -8.20 24.89 -13.04
N ALA A 52 -9.33 25.50 -12.66
CA ALA A 52 -9.86 25.43 -11.31
C ALA A 52 -10.51 24.07 -10.97
N ILE A 53 -11.11 23.39 -11.96
CA ILE A 53 -11.82 22.12 -11.75
C ILE A 53 -11.03 20.87 -12.16
N ALA A 54 -9.97 21.04 -12.96
CA ALA A 54 -9.12 19.97 -13.50
C ALA A 54 -7.64 20.29 -13.20
N PRO A 55 -7.12 19.86 -12.02
CA PRO A 55 -5.75 20.09 -11.58
C PRO A 55 -4.70 19.44 -12.50
N GLU A 56 -3.54 20.06 -12.71
CA GLU A 56 -2.53 19.57 -13.67
C GLU A 56 -1.88 18.22 -13.29
N GLY A 57 -1.97 17.77 -12.04
CA GLY A 57 -1.34 16.54 -11.54
C GLY A 57 -2.19 15.26 -11.66
N GLU A 58 -3.39 15.34 -12.24
CA GLU A 58 -4.33 14.22 -12.35
C GLU A 58 -4.22 13.48 -13.70
N ASP A 59 -4.72 12.24 -13.75
CA ASP A 59 -4.73 11.44 -14.99
C ASP A 59 -5.88 11.86 -15.94
N TYR A 60 -5.50 12.37 -17.12
CA TYR A 60 -6.38 12.82 -18.21
C TYR A 60 -6.35 11.92 -19.45
N HIS A 61 -5.80 10.71 -19.34
CA HIS A 61 -5.65 9.79 -20.47
C HIS A 61 -7.00 9.41 -21.11
N LYS A 62 -8.00 9.08 -20.29
CA LYS A 62 -9.34 8.64 -20.74
C LYS A 62 -10.32 9.77 -21.03
N ILE A 63 -10.33 10.78 -20.17
CA ILE A 63 -11.15 11.98 -20.34
C ILE A 63 -10.17 13.14 -20.45
N LYS A 64 -10.08 13.70 -21.64
CA LYS A 64 -9.14 14.79 -21.90
C LYS A 64 -9.54 16.01 -21.09
N ARG A 65 -8.55 16.76 -20.61
CA ARG A 65 -8.75 17.98 -19.83
C ARG A 65 -9.68 18.99 -20.51
N ASP A 66 -9.58 19.12 -21.84
CA ASP A 66 -10.43 20.03 -22.62
C ASP A 66 -11.92 19.66 -22.55
N GLN A 67 -12.27 18.39 -22.34
CA GLN A 67 -13.67 17.96 -22.25
C GLN A 67 -14.37 18.46 -20.98
N TYR A 68 -13.62 18.91 -19.97
CA TYR A 68 -14.17 19.56 -18.78
C TYR A 68 -14.79 20.92 -19.11
N SER A 69 -14.53 21.47 -20.30
CA SER A 69 -15.14 22.72 -20.75
C SER A 69 -16.67 22.66 -20.85
N ILE A 70 -17.26 21.47 -21.05
CA ILE A 70 -18.73 21.32 -21.06
C ILE A 70 -19.34 21.79 -19.74
N LEU A 71 -18.64 21.58 -18.63
CA LEU A 71 -19.09 21.96 -17.30
C LEU A 71 -19.10 23.49 -17.12
N PHE A 72 -18.36 24.23 -17.95
CA PHE A 72 -18.41 25.69 -17.98
C PHE A 72 -19.82 26.19 -18.30
N ASN A 73 -20.53 25.54 -19.24
CA ASN A 73 -21.90 25.91 -19.61
C ASN A 73 -22.89 25.67 -18.46
N VAL A 74 -22.58 24.74 -17.55
CA VAL A 74 -23.39 24.46 -16.35
C VAL A 74 -23.10 25.50 -15.26
N ALA A 75 -21.85 25.95 -15.16
CA ALA A 75 -21.44 27.01 -14.23
C ALA A 75 -21.94 28.39 -14.69
N ASP A 76 -21.87 28.71 -15.98
CA ASP A 76 -22.35 29.96 -16.58
C ASP A 76 -23.87 29.91 -16.83
N ARG A 77 -24.64 30.05 -15.73
CA ARG A 77 -26.11 30.00 -15.73
C ARG A 77 -26.78 30.99 -16.69
N ASN A 78 -26.09 32.08 -17.03
CA ASN A 78 -26.63 33.17 -17.83
C ASN A 78 -26.08 33.18 -19.26
N HIS A 79 -25.25 32.21 -19.64
CA HIS A 79 -24.58 32.12 -20.94
C HIS A 79 -23.86 33.43 -21.34
N LYS A 80 -23.20 34.09 -20.37
CA LYS A 80 -22.46 35.34 -20.55
C LYS A 80 -21.04 35.13 -21.11
N GLY A 81 -20.59 33.88 -21.20
CA GLY A 81 -19.22 33.50 -21.54
C GLY A 81 -18.22 33.72 -20.40
N ARG A 82 -18.71 33.92 -19.16
CA ARG A 82 -17.89 34.15 -17.96
C ARG A 82 -18.56 33.65 -16.69
N VAL A 83 -17.78 33.08 -15.79
CA VAL A 83 -18.26 32.57 -14.48
C VAL A 83 -17.82 33.53 -13.38
N THR A 84 -18.78 34.20 -12.75
CA THR A 84 -18.50 35.11 -11.62
C THR A 84 -18.33 34.36 -10.31
N LEU A 85 -17.88 35.02 -9.25
CA LEU A 85 -17.73 34.40 -7.92
C LEU A 85 -19.07 33.82 -7.38
N PRO A 86 -20.23 34.49 -7.52
CA PRO A 86 -21.52 33.88 -7.22
C PRO A 86 -21.82 32.62 -8.03
N ASP A 87 -21.58 32.65 -9.34
CA ASP A 87 -21.81 31.50 -10.23
C ASP A 87 -20.92 30.31 -9.82
N TRP A 88 -19.66 30.59 -9.50
CA TRP A 88 -18.70 29.61 -8.98
C TRP A 88 -19.16 29.00 -7.65
N SER A 89 -19.70 29.81 -6.75
CA SER A 89 -20.24 29.30 -5.48
C SER A 89 -21.43 28.37 -5.70
N VAL A 90 -22.34 28.71 -6.62
CA VAL A 90 -23.50 27.87 -6.95
C VAL A 90 -23.03 26.56 -7.59
N PHE A 91 -22.04 26.61 -8.48
CA PHE A 91 -21.46 25.42 -9.09
C PHE A 91 -20.78 24.49 -8.07
N ASN A 92 -20.05 25.04 -7.10
CA ASN A 92 -19.44 24.23 -6.03
C ASN A 92 -20.48 23.65 -5.07
N ASN A 93 -21.56 24.38 -4.77
CA ASN A 93 -22.67 23.84 -3.99
C ASN A 93 -23.36 22.69 -4.74
N LEU A 94 -23.48 22.79 -6.06
CA LEU A 94 -23.95 21.69 -6.90
C LEU A 94 -23.02 20.47 -6.80
N LEU A 95 -21.70 20.66 -6.87
CA LEU A 95 -20.72 19.57 -6.73
C LEU A 95 -20.71 18.93 -5.33
N ALA A 96 -21.15 19.65 -4.30
CA ALA A 96 -21.25 19.13 -2.94
C ALA A 96 -22.47 18.20 -2.74
N LYS A 97 -23.44 18.19 -3.68
CA LYS A 97 -24.61 17.33 -3.58
C LYS A 97 -24.25 15.84 -3.75
N PRO A 98 -24.95 14.92 -3.05
CA PRO A 98 -24.68 13.48 -3.15
C PRO A 98 -24.84 12.88 -4.55
N ASP A 99 -25.70 13.49 -5.38
CA ASP A 99 -26.08 13.07 -6.73
C ASP A 99 -25.66 14.09 -7.81
N ALA A 100 -24.64 14.91 -7.51
CA ALA A 100 -24.16 16.01 -8.35
C ALA A 100 -23.92 15.59 -9.81
N GLU A 101 -23.40 14.38 -10.06
CA GLU A 101 -23.13 13.88 -11.41
C GLU A 101 -24.37 13.81 -12.31
N TYR A 102 -25.53 13.42 -11.76
CA TYR A 102 -26.79 13.39 -12.51
C TYR A 102 -27.39 14.77 -12.64
N GLU A 103 -27.30 15.60 -11.60
CA GLU A 103 -27.85 16.97 -11.65
C GLU A 103 -27.08 17.85 -12.63
N ILE A 104 -25.75 17.71 -12.71
CA ILE A 104 -24.91 18.36 -13.73
C ILE A 104 -25.33 17.93 -15.13
N ALA A 105 -25.48 16.62 -15.36
CA ALA A 105 -25.94 16.11 -16.65
C ALA A 105 -27.35 16.64 -16.98
N PHE A 106 -28.26 16.69 -16.01
CA PHE A 106 -29.60 17.24 -16.20
C PHE A 106 -29.58 18.72 -16.59
N ARG A 107 -28.82 19.55 -15.86
CA ARG A 107 -28.70 21.00 -16.12
C ARG A 107 -28.12 21.32 -17.49
N LEU A 108 -27.38 20.40 -18.10
CA LEU A 108 -26.89 20.55 -19.48
C LEU A 108 -28.03 20.52 -20.50
N PHE A 109 -29.14 19.83 -20.22
CA PHE A 109 -30.27 19.65 -21.15
C PHE A 109 -31.56 20.34 -20.70
N ALA A 110 -31.69 20.66 -19.42
CA ALA A 110 -32.90 21.22 -18.85
C ALA A 110 -33.09 22.68 -19.27
N ASP A 111 -34.33 23.05 -19.57
CA ASP A 111 -34.68 24.45 -19.81
C ASP A 111 -34.70 25.18 -18.45
N PRO A 112 -33.94 26.28 -18.29
CA PRO A 112 -33.89 27.05 -17.04
C PRO A 112 -35.23 27.67 -16.61
N THR A 113 -36.20 27.76 -17.52
CA THR A 113 -37.52 28.33 -17.24
C THR A 113 -38.52 27.29 -16.76
N THR A 114 -38.52 26.09 -17.36
CA THR A 114 -39.48 25.03 -17.04
C THR A 114 -38.94 24.06 -16.00
N GLY A 115 -37.62 23.97 -15.84
CA GLY A 115 -36.97 22.96 -14.99
C GLY A 115 -37.19 21.55 -15.50
N GLN A 116 -37.42 21.37 -16.80
CA GLN A 116 -37.65 20.07 -17.44
C GLN A 116 -36.80 19.94 -18.71
N VAL A 117 -36.54 18.69 -19.11
CA VAL A 117 -35.84 18.37 -20.35
C VAL A 117 -36.88 18.06 -21.43
N ASP A 118 -36.98 18.95 -22.43
CA ASP A 118 -37.79 18.72 -23.62
C ASP A 118 -37.07 17.78 -24.61
N PHE A 119 -37.84 16.93 -25.30
CA PHE A 119 -37.30 15.97 -26.26
C PHE A 119 -36.54 16.63 -27.41
N ASN A 120 -37.05 17.73 -27.96
CA ASN A 120 -36.44 18.37 -29.12
C ASN A 120 -35.12 19.02 -28.74
N THR A 121 -35.11 19.77 -27.63
CA THR A 121 -33.90 20.38 -27.07
C THR A 121 -32.85 19.32 -26.76
N PHE A 122 -33.25 18.22 -26.12
CA PHE A 122 -32.36 17.10 -25.83
C PHE A 122 -31.74 16.51 -27.11
N LYS A 123 -32.57 16.21 -28.12
CA LYS A 123 -32.14 15.64 -29.40
C LYS A 123 -31.22 16.60 -30.17
N GLU A 124 -31.48 17.90 -30.12
CA GLU A 124 -30.62 18.91 -30.72
C GLU A 124 -29.26 18.98 -30.05
N ILE A 125 -29.20 19.04 -28.72
CA ILE A 125 -27.93 19.07 -27.98
C ILE A 125 -27.15 17.79 -28.23
N TYR A 126 -27.81 16.63 -28.24
CA TYR A 126 -27.21 15.36 -28.61
C TYR A 126 -26.64 15.39 -30.05
N ALA A 127 -27.42 15.81 -31.04
CA ALA A 127 -26.98 15.89 -32.43
C ALA A 127 -25.82 16.87 -32.64
N ARG A 128 -25.81 17.98 -31.89
CA ARG A 128 -24.71 18.97 -31.93
C ARG A 128 -23.42 18.41 -31.36
N ASN A 129 -23.46 17.49 -30.41
CA ASN A 129 -22.27 16.92 -29.78
C ASN A 129 -21.83 15.57 -30.39
N LYS A 130 -22.66 14.95 -31.21
CA LYS A 130 -22.37 13.69 -31.90
C LYS A 130 -21.21 13.82 -32.89
N THR A 131 -20.27 12.85 -32.89
CA THR A 131 -19.21 12.74 -33.92
C THR A 131 -19.70 12.03 -35.19
N SER A 132 -19.15 12.35 -36.37
CA SER A 132 -19.63 11.86 -37.67
C SER A 132 -19.55 10.34 -37.87
N ASP A 133 -18.64 9.63 -37.18
CA ASP A 133 -18.43 8.18 -37.29
C ASP A 133 -19.15 7.34 -36.21
N THR A 134 -20.10 7.94 -35.48
CA THR A 134 -20.79 7.25 -34.38
C THR A 134 -21.91 6.34 -34.84
N ILE A 135 -22.00 5.17 -34.23
CA ILE A 135 -23.05 4.18 -34.44
C ILE A 135 -24.42 4.87 -34.27
N PRO A 136 -25.35 4.70 -35.23
CA PRO A 136 -26.68 5.30 -35.14
C PRO A 136 -27.44 4.85 -33.88
N PHE A 137 -28.09 5.81 -33.21
CA PHE A 137 -29.00 5.56 -32.11
C PHE A 137 -30.40 6.06 -32.47
N ASN A 138 -31.40 5.19 -32.30
CA ASN A 138 -32.79 5.46 -32.60
C ASN A 138 -33.55 5.96 -31.36
N TRP A 139 -33.70 7.28 -31.28
CA TRP A 139 -34.52 7.99 -30.28
C TRP A 139 -36.04 7.82 -30.48
N ASP A 140 -36.47 7.12 -31.52
CA ASP A 140 -37.86 6.73 -31.77
C ASP A 140 -38.14 5.25 -31.48
N SER A 141 -37.20 4.57 -30.79
CA SER A 141 -37.36 3.18 -30.35
C SER A 141 -38.45 3.03 -29.28
N ASP A 142 -38.93 1.80 -29.12
CA ASP A 142 -39.90 1.45 -28.07
C ASP A 142 -39.36 1.82 -26.68
N TRP A 143 -38.06 1.57 -26.43
CA TRP A 143 -37.39 1.98 -25.19
C TRP A 143 -37.43 3.49 -24.97
N ALA A 144 -37.04 4.27 -25.99
CA ALA A 144 -37.02 5.74 -25.88
C ALA A 144 -38.43 6.32 -25.69
N SER A 145 -39.44 5.70 -26.29
CA SER A 145 -40.84 6.13 -26.18
C SER A 145 -41.40 6.03 -24.77
N LEU A 146 -40.86 5.15 -23.92
CA LEU A 146 -41.26 5.04 -22.51
C LEU A 146 -40.81 6.23 -21.66
N TYR A 147 -39.77 6.95 -22.09
CA TYR A 147 -39.25 8.12 -21.37
C TYR A 147 -39.60 9.45 -22.04
N LEU A 148 -39.75 9.45 -23.36
CA LEU A 148 -39.89 10.66 -24.18
C LEU A 148 -41.28 10.79 -24.80
N GLY A 149 -42.12 9.77 -24.63
CA GLY A 149 -43.38 9.61 -25.34
C GLY A 149 -43.19 9.17 -26.80
N GLY A 150 -44.25 8.60 -27.38
CA GLY A 150 -44.24 8.15 -28.78
C GLY A 150 -44.26 9.31 -29.79
N LYS A 151 -44.07 9.01 -31.08
CA LYS A 151 -44.03 10.04 -32.15
C LYS A 151 -45.22 11.00 -32.17
N LYS A 152 -46.40 10.55 -31.69
CA LYS A 152 -47.64 11.33 -31.65
C LYS A 152 -47.80 12.19 -30.39
N HIS A 153 -47.22 11.77 -29.27
CA HIS A 153 -47.34 12.43 -27.96
C HIS A 153 -45.99 12.38 -27.27
N ARG A 154 -45.21 13.45 -27.41
CA ARG A 154 -43.96 13.65 -26.66
C ARG A 154 -44.26 14.31 -25.33
N HIS A 155 -43.51 13.95 -24.30
CA HIS A 155 -43.57 14.62 -23.01
C HIS A 155 -42.17 14.97 -22.51
N SER A 156 -42.08 16.06 -21.76
CA SER A 156 -40.85 16.49 -21.10
C SER A 156 -40.54 15.60 -19.90
N MET A 157 -39.26 15.53 -19.54
CA MET A 157 -38.80 14.76 -18.38
C MET A 157 -38.43 15.68 -17.22
N THR A 158 -38.86 15.29 -16.03
CA THR A 158 -38.35 15.82 -14.76
C THR A 158 -36.96 15.27 -14.44
N TYR A 159 -36.25 15.89 -13.49
CA TYR A 159 -34.93 15.43 -13.05
C TYR A 159 -34.87 13.93 -12.69
N PRO A 160 -35.76 13.38 -11.85
CA PRO A 160 -35.73 11.95 -11.51
C PRO A 160 -35.94 11.03 -12.71
N GLN A 161 -36.82 11.41 -13.64
CA GLN A 161 -37.08 10.64 -14.87
C GLN A 161 -35.87 10.66 -15.80
N PHE A 162 -35.24 11.82 -15.97
CA PHE A 162 -34.05 11.97 -16.79
C PHE A 162 -32.85 11.18 -16.23
N ALA A 163 -32.61 11.26 -14.92
CA ALA A 163 -31.54 10.51 -14.26
C ALA A 163 -31.72 8.99 -14.44
N GLN A 164 -32.96 8.50 -14.28
CA GLN A 164 -33.27 7.08 -14.49
C GLN A 164 -33.14 6.66 -15.96
N MET A 165 -33.50 7.53 -16.92
CA MET A 165 -33.29 7.29 -18.35
C MET A 165 -31.79 7.15 -18.66
N LEU A 166 -30.94 8.06 -18.17
CA LEU A 166 -29.49 8.02 -18.40
C LEU A 166 -28.88 6.71 -17.90
N ARG A 167 -29.30 6.22 -16.73
CA ARG A 167 -28.86 4.93 -16.19
C ARG A 167 -29.21 3.75 -17.11
N GLY A 168 -30.34 3.80 -17.80
CA GLY A 168 -30.78 2.77 -18.75
C GLY A 168 -30.18 2.93 -20.16
N LEU A 169 -29.76 4.14 -20.53
CA LEU A 169 -29.36 4.51 -21.88
C LEU A 169 -28.15 3.71 -22.38
N GLN A 170 -27.13 3.51 -21.55
CA GLN A 170 -25.93 2.75 -21.93
C GLN A 170 -26.30 1.31 -22.34
N GLY A 171 -27.26 0.69 -21.64
CA GLY A 171 -27.85 -0.60 -21.97
C GLY A 171 -28.47 -0.63 -23.35
N GLU A 172 -29.31 0.35 -23.63
CA GLU A 172 -30.03 0.46 -24.90
C GLU A 172 -29.11 0.80 -26.07
N ARG A 173 -28.10 1.65 -25.87
CA ARG A 173 -27.09 1.97 -26.89
C ARG A 173 -26.37 0.73 -27.36
N VAL A 174 -25.90 -0.10 -26.44
CA VAL A 174 -25.24 -1.38 -26.76
C VAL A 174 -26.20 -2.33 -27.48
N ARG A 175 -27.47 -2.40 -27.06
CA ARG A 175 -28.49 -3.24 -27.70
C ARG A 175 -28.78 -2.82 -29.14
N GLN A 176 -28.99 -1.52 -29.39
CA GLN A 176 -29.24 -1.02 -30.75
C GLN A 176 -28.01 -1.14 -31.64
N ALA A 177 -26.82 -0.90 -31.08
CA ALA A 177 -25.57 -1.10 -31.80
C ALA A 177 -25.37 -2.57 -32.18
N PHE A 178 -25.68 -3.52 -31.29
CA PHE A 178 -25.68 -4.94 -31.62
C PHE A 178 -26.61 -5.26 -32.79
N LEU A 179 -27.86 -4.78 -32.74
CA LEU A 179 -28.84 -4.96 -33.83
C LEU A 179 -28.42 -4.30 -35.14
N HIS A 180 -27.58 -3.26 -35.09
CA HIS A 180 -27.05 -2.60 -36.28
C HIS A 180 -26.03 -3.50 -37.01
N PHE A 181 -25.22 -4.27 -36.27
CA PHE A 181 -24.22 -5.17 -36.82
C PHE A 181 -24.75 -6.59 -37.09
N ASP A 182 -25.77 -7.04 -36.37
CA ASP A 182 -26.49 -8.31 -36.63
C ASP A 182 -27.43 -8.18 -37.85
N LYS A 183 -26.82 -8.13 -39.04
CA LYS A 183 -27.53 -7.96 -40.32
C LYS A 183 -28.49 -9.11 -40.65
N ASN A 184 -28.21 -10.30 -40.12
CA ASN A 184 -28.95 -11.52 -40.45
C ASN A 184 -30.01 -11.87 -39.40
N GLY A 185 -30.00 -11.21 -38.24
CA GLY A 185 -30.90 -11.50 -37.13
C GLY A 185 -30.63 -12.85 -36.47
N ASP A 186 -29.40 -13.37 -36.56
CA ASP A 186 -29.03 -14.68 -36.02
C ASP A 186 -28.55 -14.59 -34.56
N GLY A 187 -28.40 -13.38 -34.02
CA GLY A 187 -27.95 -13.14 -32.65
C GLY A 187 -26.43 -13.19 -32.48
N TYR A 188 -25.65 -13.09 -33.56
CA TYR A 188 -24.20 -13.08 -33.55
C TYR A 188 -23.61 -11.91 -34.33
N ILE A 189 -22.48 -11.37 -33.84
CA ILE A 189 -21.69 -10.34 -34.52
C ILE A 189 -20.22 -10.76 -34.61
N ASP A 190 -19.47 -10.12 -35.51
CA ASP A 190 -18.04 -10.37 -35.63
C ASP A 190 -17.26 -9.71 -34.46
N PRO A 191 -16.08 -10.24 -34.09
CA PRO A 191 -15.28 -9.70 -32.98
C PRO A 191 -14.91 -8.22 -33.13
N ASP A 192 -14.66 -7.77 -34.36
CA ASP A 192 -14.32 -6.37 -34.66
C ASP A 192 -15.53 -5.44 -34.46
N ASP A 193 -16.74 -5.90 -34.80
CA ASP A 193 -17.97 -5.16 -34.55
C ASP A 193 -18.22 -5.01 -33.05
N PHE A 194 -18.00 -6.08 -32.27
CA PHE A 194 -18.08 -6.01 -30.81
C PHE A 194 -17.07 -5.02 -30.24
N GLN A 195 -15.82 -5.05 -30.72
CA GLN A 195 -14.80 -4.10 -30.30
C GLN A 195 -15.25 -2.66 -30.58
N ARG A 196 -15.80 -2.39 -31.78
CA ARG A 196 -16.32 -1.08 -32.15
C ARG A 196 -17.46 -0.63 -31.23
N ILE A 197 -18.43 -1.50 -30.94
CA ILE A 197 -19.56 -1.20 -30.02
C ILE A 197 -19.02 -0.75 -28.66
N ILE A 198 -18.08 -1.51 -28.07
CA ILE A 198 -17.54 -1.20 -26.74
C ILE A 198 -16.67 0.06 -26.77
N GLN A 199 -15.86 0.25 -27.82
CA GLN A 199 -15.05 1.45 -27.98
C GLN A 199 -15.91 2.72 -28.03
N GLU A 200 -17.07 2.69 -28.70
CA GLU A 200 -17.95 3.85 -28.82
C GLU A 200 -18.88 4.08 -27.62
N THR A 201 -19.16 3.03 -26.82
CA THR A 201 -20.14 3.09 -25.73
C THR A 201 -19.52 3.12 -24.33
N ALA A 202 -18.29 2.62 -24.15
CA ALA A 202 -17.72 2.42 -22.82
C ALA A 202 -16.20 2.65 -22.72
N SER A 203 -15.48 3.01 -23.79
CA SER A 203 -14.00 3.15 -23.77
C SER A 203 -13.44 4.05 -22.66
N HIS A 204 -14.16 5.11 -22.29
CA HIS A 204 -13.78 6.06 -21.24
C HIS A 204 -13.85 5.48 -19.82
N LYS A 205 -14.39 4.26 -19.65
CA LYS A 205 -14.51 3.54 -18.36
C LYS A 205 -13.60 2.31 -18.27
N LEU A 206 -12.94 1.90 -19.36
CA LEU A 206 -12.26 0.62 -19.47
C LEU A 206 -10.74 0.82 -19.62
N SER A 207 -9.96 -0.14 -19.13
CA SER A 207 -8.49 -0.11 -19.27
C SER A 207 -8.05 -0.28 -20.73
N ASP A 208 -6.86 0.22 -21.09
CA ASP A 208 -6.31 0.02 -22.44
C ASP A 208 -6.01 -1.45 -22.74
N HIS A 209 -5.60 -2.20 -21.71
CA HIS A 209 -5.35 -3.63 -21.82
C HIS A 209 -6.63 -4.37 -22.23
N LEU A 210 -7.77 -4.04 -21.59
CA LEU A 210 -9.05 -4.61 -21.94
C LEU A 210 -9.43 -4.22 -23.38
N LEU A 211 -9.36 -2.92 -23.72
CA LEU A 211 -9.77 -2.41 -25.03
C LEU A 211 -9.00 -3.02 -26.21
N THR A 212 -7.71 -3.29 -26.01
CA THR A 212 -6.83 -3.90 -27.01
C THR A 212 -7.18 -5.38 -27.23
N ASN A 213 -7.62 -6.06 -26.17
CA ASN A 213 -7.87 -7.50 -26.18
C ASN A 213 -9.34 -7.87 -26.38
N LEU A 214 -10.26 -6.91 -26.58
CA LEU A 214 -11.70 -7.17 -26.80
C LEU A 214 -12.01 -8.27 -27.82
N PRO A 215 -11.32 -8.37 -28.98
CA PRO A 215 -11.60 -9.42 -29.97
C PRO A 215 -11.38 -10.83 -29.43
N THR A 216 -10.52 -11.01 -28.42
CA THR A 216 -10.21 -12.33 -27.84
C THR A 216 -11.40 -12.95 -27.10
N LEU A 217 -12.47 -12.19 -26.86
CA LEU A 217 -13.70 -12.68 -26.21
C LEU A 217 -14.34 -13.85 -26.96
N CYS A 218 -14.15 -13.92 -28.29
CA CYS A 218 -14.63 -15.06 -29.09
C CYS A 218 -14.03 -16.40 -28.63
N ASN A 219 -12.87 -16.40 -27.96
CA ASN A 219 -12.20 -17.62 -27.50
C ASN A 219 -12.92 -18.31 -26.32
N ILE A 220 -13.85 -17.64 -25.65
CA ILE A 220 -14.58 -18.19 -24.49
C ILE A 220 -15.70 -19.14 -24.92
N THR A 221 -16.34 -18.86 -26.07
CA THR A 221 -17.48 -19.63 -26.57
C THR A 221 -17.06 -20.44 -27.79
N PRO A 222 -17.52 -21.68 -27.98
CA PRO A 222 -17.25 -22.43 -29.21
C PRO A 222 -17.86 -21.70 -30.42
N GLY A 223 -17.03 -20.97 -31.16
CA GLY A 223 -17.41 -20.23 -32.36
C GLY A 223 -16.49 -19.02 -32.60
N SER A 224 -16.30 -18.60 -33.85
CA SER A 224 -15.50 -17.41 -34.18
C SER A 224 -16.27 -16.09 -33.99
N LYS A 225 -17.57 -16.15 -33.64
CA LYS A 225 -18.47 -15.01 -33.52
C LYS A 225 -18.88 -14.76 -32.07
N ILE A 226 -19.31 -13.54 -31.78
CA ILE A 226 -19.73 -13.10 -30.45
C ILE A 226 -21.26 -13.04 -30.38
N SER A 227 -21.86 -13.80 -29.46
CA SER A 227 -23.30 -13.80 -29.25
C SER A 227 -23.78 -12.58 -28.46
N TYR A 228 -25.06 -12.23 -28.60
CA TYR A 228 -25.67 -11.19 -27.77
C TYR A 228 -25.53 -11.46 -26.26
N ALA A 229 -25.54 -12.74 -25.86
CA ALA A 229 -25.35 -13.16 -24.48
C ALA A 229 -23.98 -12.73 -23.94
N ASN A 230 -22.90 -12.92 -24.73
CA ASN A 230 -21.55 -12.49 -24.38
C ASN A 230 -21.47 -10.97 -24.18
N VAL A 231 -22.08 -10.20 -25.10
CA VAL A 231 -22.14 -8.74 -25.00
C VAL A 231 -22.85 -8.28 -23.71
N ARG A 232 -23.94 -8.96 -23.34
CA ARG A 232 -24.69 -8.66 -22.12
C ARG A 232 -23.94 -9.02 -20.84
N ALA A 233 -23.28 -10.17 -20.80
CA ALA A 233 -22.44 -10.55 -19.65
C ALA A 233 -21.27 -9.56 -19.49
N PHE A 234 -20.60 -9.21 -20.58
CA PHE A 234 -19.54 -8.21 -20.57
C PHE A 234 -20.04 -6.86 -20.01
N GLN A 235 -21.20 -6.38 -20.48
CA GLN A 235 -21.80 -5.15 -19.99
C GLN A 235 -22.16 -5.20 -18.49
N ASN A 236 -22.65 -6.33 -17.99
CA ASN A 236 -22.95 -6.50 -16.56
C ASN A 236 -21.68 -6.46 -15.70
N VAL A 237 -20.59 -7.09 -16.14
CA VAL A 237 -19.28 -7.03 -15.45
C VAL A 237 -18.78 -5.59 -15.34
N ILE A 238 -18.90 -4.80 -16.42
CA ILE A 238 -18.50 -3.38 -16.42
C ILE A 238 -19.38 -2.57 -15.47
N ARG A 239 -20.70 -2.81 -15.47
CA ARG A 239 -21.64 -2.04 -14.65
C ARG A 239 -21.39 -2.24 -13.16
N GLU A 240 -20.99 -3.45 -12.76
CA GLU A 240 -20.77 -3.83 -11.37
C GLU A 240 -19.27 -3.89 -11.01
N MET A 241 -18.40 -3.12 -11.69
CA MET A 241 -16.93 -3.14 -11.49
C MET A 241 -16.51 -2.96 -10.04
N ASP A 242 -17.12 -2.02 -9.33
CA ASP A 242 -16.87 -1.73 -7.92
C ASP A 242 -17.17 -2.95 -7.02
N LEU A 243 -18.28 -3.63 -7.29
CA LEU A 243 -18.67 -4.84 -6.58
C LEU A 243 -17.75 -6.01 -6.94
N VAL A 244 -17.39 -6.16 -8.22
CA VAL A 244 -16.43 -7.16 -8.70
C VAL A 244 -15.09 -6.98 -7.99
N GLU A 245 -14.56 -5.75 -7.94
CA GLU A 245 -13.30 -5.45 -7.29
C GLU A 245 -13.36 -5.74 -5.78
N MET A 246 -14.45 -5.35 -5.10
CA MET A 246 -14.64 -5.67 -3.69
C MET A 246 -14.62 -7.19 -3.45
N ILE A 247 -15.34 -7.97 -4.27
CA ILE A 247 -15.37 -9.43 -4.16
C ILE A 247 -14.00 -10.03 -4.45
N LEU A 248 -13.30 -9.56 -5.48
CA LEU A 248 -11.94 -10.01 -5.82
C LEU A 248 -10.97 -9.76 -4.68
N ARG A 249 -10.94 -8.54 -4.13
CA ARG A 249 -10.10 -8.18 -2.98
C ARG A 249 -10.40 -9.06 -1.78
N ASN A 250 -11.68 -9.29 -1.48
CA ASN A 250 -12.09 -10.18 -0.39
C ASN A 250 -11.64 -11.62 -0.63
N ALA A 251 -11.81 -12.14 -1.84
CA ALA A 251 -11.41 -13.51 -2.19
C ALA A 251 -9.89 -13.68 -2.15
N ILE A 252 -9.14 -12.71 -2.70
CA ILE A 252 -7.68 -12.72 -2.74
C ILE A 252 -7.08 -12.60 -1.34
N ASN A 253 -7.62 -11.72 -0.49
CA ASN A 253 -7.20 -11.58 0.91
C ASN A 253 -7.46 -12.85 1.73
N LYS A 254 -8.47 -13.65 1.36
CA LYS A 254 -8.75 -14.95 1.96
C LYS A 254 -7.88 -16.08 1.39
N SER A 255 -7.24 -15.88 0.23
CA SER A 255 -6.35 -16.88 -0.35
C SER A 255 -4.98 -16.86 0.33
N SER A 256 -4.41 -18.04 0.57
CA SER A 256 -3.11 -18.21 1.24
C SER A 256 -1.91 -17.74 0.40
N ASP A 257 -2.05 -17.76 -0.92
CA ASP A 257 -1.03 -17.38 -1.91
C ASP A 257 -1.32 -16.04 -2.59
N GLY A 258 -2.39 -15.35 -2.18
CA GLY A 258 -2.85 -14.12 -2.83
C GLY A 258 -3.36 -14.31 -4.26
N LYS A 259 -3.68 -15.55 -4.67
CA LYS A 259 -4.24 -15.85 -5.99
C LYS A 259 -5.53 -16.67 -5.90
N ILE A 260 -6.50 -16.36 -6.74
CA ILE A 260 -7.82 -17.00 -6.72
C ILE A 260 -8.14 -17.70 -8.04
N THR A 261 -9.00 -18.71 -7.97
CA THR A 261 -9.66 -19.32 -9.13
C THR A 261 -11.03 -18.70 -9.37
N ARG A 262 -11.62 -19.01 -10.52
CA ARG A 262 -13.02 -18.68 -10.83
C ARG A 262 -14.00 -19.16 -9.76
N VAL A 263 -13.76 -20.37 -9.23
CA VAL A 263 -14.63 -20.98 -8.21
C VAL A 263 -14.54 -20.20 -6.90
N ASP A 264 -13.34 -19.74 -6.52
CA ASP A 264 -13.15 -18.92 -5.32
C ASP A 264 -13.88 -17.58 -5.44
N PHE A 265 -13.82 -16.94 -6.62
CA PHE A 265 -14.57 -15.72 -6.91
C PHE A 265 -16.09 -15.93 -6.78
N LEU A 266 -16.63 -16.97 -7.42
CA LEU A 266 -18.08 -17.27 -7.37
C LEU A 266 -18.55 -17.62 -5.95
N ASN A 267 -17.74 -18.37 -5.20
CA ASN A 267 -18.02 -18.70 -3.80
C ASN A 267 -18.02 -17.45 -2.92
N GLU A 268 -17.08 -16.55 -3.14
CA GLU A 268 -17.03 -15.29 -2.38
C GLU A 268 -18.15 -14.34 -2.78
N ALA A 269 -18.49 -14.25 -4.07
CA ALA A 269 -19.66 -13.52 -4.55
C ALA A 269 -20.92 -14.02 -3.83
N ALA A 270 -21.16 -15.33 -3.81
CA ALA A 270 -22.32 -15.93 -3.13
C ALA A 270 -22.37 -15.67 -1.61
N ARG A 271 -21.22 -15.38 -0.97
CA ARG A 271 -21.16 -15.01 0.45
C ARG A 271 -21.46 -13.53 0.67
N VAL A 272 -20.95 -12.67 -0.19
CA VAL A 272 -21.09 -11.21 -0.09
C VAL A 272 -22.48 -10.75 -0.52
N THR A 273 -23.07 -11.43 -1.51
CA THR A 273 -24.29 -11.00 -2.17
C THR A 273 -25.48 -11.85 -1.73
N ARG A 274 -26.62 -11.20 -1.43
CA ARG A 274 -27.84 -11.92 -0.99
C ARG A 274 -28.51 -12.74 -2.10
N PHE A 275 -28.27 -12.35 -3.35
CA PHE A 275 -28.73 -13.04 -4.55
C PHE A 275 -27.49 -13.38 -5.38
N SER A 276 -27.54 -14.46 -6.18
CA SER A 276 -26.46 -14.81 -7.10
C SER A 276 -26.35 -13.71 -8.17
N LEU A 277 -25.47 -12.73 -7.94
CA LEU A 277 -25.37 -11.55 -8.81
C LEU A 277 -24.60 -11.83 -10.09
N PHE A 278 -23.71 -12.82 -10.09
CA PHE A 278 -22.87 -13.15 -11.23
C PHE A 278 -23.25 -14.49 -11.87
N THR A 279 -23.44 -14.48 -13.18
CA THR A 279 -23.58 -15.68 -13.99
C THR A 279 -22.21 -16.35 -14.19
N PRO A 280 -22.19 -17.66 -14.46
CA PRO A 280 -20.94 -18.35 -14.81
C PRO A 280 -20.20 -17.66 -15.97
N MET A 281 -20.93 -17.18 -16.98
CA MET A 281 -20.38 -16.50 -18.15
C MET A 281 -19.73 -15.16 -17.79
N GLU A 282 -20.32 -14.36 -16.89
CA GLU A 282 -19.70 -13.11 -16.41
C GLU A 282 -18.37 -13.37 -15.69
N ALA A 283 -18.29 -14.43 -14.88
CA ALA A 283 -17.04 -14.84 -14.25
C ALA A 283 -16.02 -15.35 -15.27
N ASP A 284 -16.45 -16.07 -16.33
CA ASP A 284 -15.55 -16.51 -17.40
C ASP A 284 -14.94 -15.33 -18.16
N ILE A 285 -15.75 -14.32 -18.47
CA ILE A 285 -15.28 -13.10 -19.14
C ILE A 285 -14.21 -12.39 -18.30
N LEU A 286 -14.46 -12.22 -17.00
CA LEU A 286 -13.51 -11.59 -16.09
C LEU A 286 -12.18 -12.34 -16.03
N PHE A 287 -12.22 -13.66 -15.85
CA PHE A 287 -11.03 -14.50 -15.73
C PHE A 287 -10.30 -14.68 -17.07
N HIS A 288 -11.02 -14.66 -18.19
CA HIS A 288 -10.44 -14.67 -19.53
C HIS A 288 -9.52 -13.46 -19.73
N PHE A 289 -10.03 -12.24 -19.53
CA PHE A 289 -9.22 -11.03 -19.71
C PHE A 289 -8.06 -10.93 -18.71
N ALA A 290 -8.26 -11.37 -17.47
CA ALA A 290 -7.21 -11.34 -16.45
C ALA A 290 -6.12 -12.41 -16.65
N SER A 291 -6.40 -13.50 -17.38
CA SER A 291 -5.44 -14.61 -17.60
C SER A 291 -4.64 -14.51 -18.90
N LEU A 292 -4.91 -13.53 -19.77
CA LEU A 292 -4.26 -13.40 -21.08
C LEU A 292 -2.73 -13.42 -21.02
N ASP A 293 -2.12 -12.78 -20.01
CA ASP A 293 -0.67 -12.72 -19.84
C ASP A 293 -0.10 -13.89 -19.00
N GLN A 294 -0.95 -14.54 -18.20
CA GLN A 294 -0.53 -15.56 -17.25
C GLN A 294 -1.61 -16.66 -17.12
N PRO A 295 -1.54 -17.73 -17.92
CA PRO A 295 -2.56 -18.78 -17.96
C PRO A 295 -2.49 -19.76 -16.77
N SER A 296 -1.98 -19.32 -15.60
CA SER A 296 -1.73 -20.19 -14.44
C SER A 296 -3.00 -20.74 -13.77
N GLY A 297 -4.20 -20.44 -14.28
CA GLY A 297 -5.49 -20.84 -13.72
C GLY A 297 -5.85 -20.19 -12.37
N ARG A 298 -4.85 -19.66 -11.67
CA ARG A 298 -4.97 -18.83 -10.46
C ARG A 298 -4.36 -17.46 -10.71
N LEU A 299 -5.12 -16.41 -10.37
CA LEU A 299 -4.81 -15.02 -10.71
C LEU A 299 -4.75 -14.16 -9.45
N GLY A 300 -3.79 -13.25 -9.38
CA GLY A 300 -3.61 -12.31 -8.27
C GLY A 300 -4.24 -10.94 -8.55
N ILE A 301 -4.22 -10.06 -7.55
CA ILE A 301 -4.84 -8.72 -7.66
C ILE A 301 -4.26 -7.90 -8.82
N ALA A 302 -2.96 -8.02 -9.07
CA ALA A 302 -2.28 -7.32 -10.14
C ALA A 302 -2.77 -7.75 -11.53
N ASP A 303 -3.25 -9.00 -11.69
CA ASP A 303 -3.77 -9.50 -12.96
C ASP A 303 -5.16 -8.91 -13.24
N PHE A 304 -6.01 -8.82 -12.20
CA PHE A 304 -7.32 -8.19 -12.30
C PHE A 304 -7.26 -6.67 -12.39
N ALA A 305 -6.28 -6.03 -11.75
CA ALA A 305 -6.11 -4.58 -11.80
C ALA A 305 -5.90 -4.08 -13.24
N ARG A 306 -5.21 -4.84 -14.10
CA ARG A 306 -5.05 -4.49 -15.53
C ARG A 306 -6.36 -4.44 -16.29
N VAL A 307 -7.37 -5.19 -15.84
CA VAL A 307 -8.68 -5.29 -16.49
C VAL A 307 -9.65 -4.26 -15.93
N LEU A 308 -9.62 -4.05 -14.60
CA LEU A 308 -10.61 -3.23 -13.89
C LEU A 308 -10.18 -1.76 -13.72
N ASP A 309 -8.87 -1.48 -13.71
CA ASP A 309 -8.38 -0.12 -13.53
C ASP A 309 -8.33 0.63 -14.86
N ALA A 310 -9.22 1.61 -15.03
CA ALA A 310 -9.26 2.45 -16.21
C ALA A 310 -8.00 3.33 -16.40
N SER A 311 -7.22 3.56 -15.34
CA SER A 311 -5.93 4.28 -15.37
C SER A 311 -4.74 3.39 -15.79
N TRP A 312 -4.97 2.08 -15.97
CA TRP A 312 -3.91 1.17 -16.38
C TRP A 312 -3.48 1.39 -17.84
N HIS A 313 -2.17 1.56 -18.04
CA HIS A 313 -1.54 1.79 -19.34
C HIS A 313 -0.96 0.49 -19.92
N SER A 314 -1.30 0.15 -21.17
CA SER A 314 -0.57 -0.87 -21.93
C SER A 314 0.65 -0.23 -22.60
N SER A 315 1.86 -0.51 -22.11
CA SER A 315 3.11 -0.08 -22.76
C SER A 315 3.39 -0.93 -24.00
N THR A 316 2.53 -0.80 -25.00
CA THR A 316 2.63 -1.51 -26.29
C THR A 316 2.49 -0.52 -27.45
N ALA A 317 3.47 0.37 -27.57
CA ALA A 317 3.73 1.16 -28.77
C ALA A 317 5.25 1.24 -28.97
N GLY A 318 5.83 0.09 -29.34
CA GLY A 318 7.27 -0.05 -29.54
C GLY A 318 7.64 -1.39 -30.18
N LEU A 319 6.83 -1.88 -31.11
CA LEU A 319 7.13 -3.07 -31.91
C LEU A 319 6.75 -2.83 -33.37
N VAL A 320 7.48 -1.93 -34.04
CA VAL A 320 7.71 -2.03 -35.48
C VAL A 320 9.18 -1.66 -35.74
N ASP A 321 9.90 -2.66 -36.22
CA ASP A 321 11.16 -2.60 -36.96
C ASP A 321 12.44 -2.13 -36.25
N GLN A 322 13.28 -3.09 -35.83
CA GLN A 322 14.58 -3.33 -36.48
C GLN A 322 15.25 -4.58 -35.91
N GLY A 323 15.51 -5.55 -36.79
CA GLY A 323 16.47 -6.60 -36.52
C GLY A 323 17.89 -6.02 -36.47
N VAL A 324 18.70 -6.56 -35.56
CA VAL A 324 20.12 -6.95 -35.67
C VAL A 324 20.65 -7.12 -34.24
N GLY A 325 21.33 -8.24 -34.00
CA GLY A 325 21.66 -8.74 -32.66
C GLY A 325 22.55 -7.83 -31.80
N GLY A 326 22.30 -7.89 -30.49
CA GLY A 326 23.11 -7.33 -29.41
C GLY A 326 22.54 -7.78 -28.06
N PRO A 327 23.38 -7.97 -27.02
CA PRO A 327 23.05 -8.80 -25.86
C PRO A 327 22.01 -8.15 -24.95
N SER A 328 21.24 -9.01 -24.30
CA SER A 328 20.15 -8.71 -23.35
C SER A 328 20.42 -7.50 -22.44
N GLU A 329 19.70 -6.41 -22.67
CA GLU A 329 19.49 -5.37 -21.67
C GLU A 329 18.26 -5.70 -20.82
N LYS A 330 18.51 -5.73 -19.50
CA LYS A 330 17.52 -5.93 -18.44
C LYS A 330 16.53 -4.74 -18.43
N PRO A 331 15.27 -4.95 -18.03
CA PRO A 331 14.29 -3.86 -17.98
C PRO A 331 14.72 -2.82 -16.95
N VAL A 332 14.93 -1.58 -17.41
CA VAL A 332 15.14 -0.42 -16.54
C VAL A 332 13.78 -0.05 -15.95
N VAL A 333 13.51 -0.58 -14.75
CA VAL A 333 12.48 -0.05 -13.86
C VAL A 333 12.89 1.38 -13.50
N SER A 334 11.98 2.33 -13.72
CA SER A 334 12.15 3.75 -13.39
C SER A 334 12.76 3.91 -12.00
N SER A 335 13.97 4.48 -11.93
CA SER A 335 14.78 4.54 -10.70
C SER A 335 14.10 5.29 -9.55
N LYS A 336 13.03 6.05 -9.80
CA LYS A 336 12.27 6.77 -8.78
C LYS A 336 11.43 5.85 -7.89
N THR A 337 10.83 4.79 -8.44
CA THR A 337 9.99 3.86 -7.66
C THR A 337 10.84 2.93 -6.79
N PHE A 338 11.95 2.43 -7.33
CA PHE A 338 12.87 1.57 -6.56
C PHE A 338 13.58 2.33 -5.43
N LEU A 339 13.97 3.59 -5.66
CA LEU A 339 14.54 4.43 -4.60
C LEU A 339 13.51 4.76 -3.52
N HIS A 340 12.25 4.96 -3.89
CA HIS A 340 11.16 5.18 -2.93
C HIS A 340 10.91 3.93 -2.06
N ASP A 341 10.79 2.75 -2.67
CA ASP A 341 10.56 1.49 -1.93
C ASP A 341 11.75 1.12 -1.02
N ILE A 342 12.97 1.39 -1.46
CA ILE A 342 14.17 1.28 -0.61
C ILE A 342 14.11 2.30 0.52
N LEU A 343 13.74 3.55 0.24
CA LEU A 343 13.66 4.60 1.26
C LEU A 343 12.65 4.24 2.35
N VAL A 344 11.47 3.75 1.97
CA VAL A 344 10.42 3.28 2.89
C VAL A 344 10.92 2.09 3.71
N SER A 345 11.56 1.11 3.08
CA SER A 345 12.13 -0.06 3.78
C SER A 345 13.23 0.33 4.76
N VAL A 346 14.10 1.28 4.37
CA VAL A 346 15.16 1.82 5.22
C VAL A 346 14.57 2.63 6.38
N HIS A 347 13.50 3.38 6.15
CA HIS A 347 12.80 4.14 7.17
C HIS A 347 12.19 3.22 8.24
N HIS A 348 11.45 2.20 7.83
CA HIS A 348 10.90 1.20 8.75
C HIS A 348 11.98 0.44 9.53
N PHE A 349 13.06 0.09 8.85
CA PHE A 349 14.21 -0.53 9.50
C PHE A 349 14.87 0.41 10.53
N ALA A 350 15.00 1.70 10.21
CA ALA A 350 15.56 2.71 11.11
C ALA A 350 14.67 2.94 12.33
N LEU A 351 13.36 3.11 12.15
CA LEU A 351 12.40 3.25 13.24
C LEU A 351 12.41 2.02 14.16
N GLY A 352 12.37 0.81 13.59
CA GLY A 352 12.48 -0.44 14.35
C GLY A 352 13.80 -0.56 15.12
N SER A 353 14.89 -0.09 14.53
CA SER A 353 16.22 -0.08 15.15
C SER A 353 16.31 0.89 16.33
N ILE A 354 15.78 2.11 16.19
CA ILE A 354 15.76 3.13 17.26
C ILE A 354 14.83 2.66 18.40
N ALA A 355 13.67 2.10 18.08
CA ALA A 355 12.78 1.50 19.05
C ALA A 355 13.45 0.35 19.84
N GLY A 356 14.18 -0.53 19.14
CA GLY A 356 14.97 -1.60 19.75
C GLY A 356 16.07 -1.07 20.68
N ALA A 357 16.75 0.00 20.27
CA ALA A 357 17.76 0.68 21.08
C ALA A 357 17.14 1.30 22.34
N PHE A 358 15.97 1.93 22.22
CA PHE A 358 15.22 2.49 23.35
C PHE A 358 14.83 1.40 24.36
N GLY A 359 14.28 0.28 23.89
CA GLY A 359 13.95 -0.84 24.77
C GLY A 359 15.18 -1.42 25.48
N ALA A 360 16.30 -1.56 24.77
CA ALA A 360 17.57 -2.01 25.35
C ALA A 360 18.13 -1.03 26.39
N PHE A 361 17.96 0.27 26.18
CA PHE A 361 18.36 1.32 27.11
C PHE A 361 17.54 1.25 28.41
N MET A 362 16.22 1.12 28.34
CA MET A 362 15.34 1.07 29.52
C MET A 362 15.65 -0.10 30.47
N VAL A 363 15.99 -1.27 29.92
CA VAL A 363 16.33 -2.45 30.74
C VAL A 363 17.82 -2.57 31.09
N TYR A 364 18.64 -1.64 30.62
CA TYR A 364 20.09 -1.71 30.78
C TYR A 364 20.56 -1.81 32.25
N PRO A 365 19.94 -1.14 33.23
CA PRO A 365 20.31 -1.31 34.65
C PRO A 365 20.22 -2.76 35.14
N ILE A 366 19.23 -3.52 34.67
CA ILE A 366 19.06 -4.95 35.02
C ILE A 366 20.19 -5.78 34.39
N ASP A 367 20.60 -5.43 33.17
CA ASP A 367 21.71 -6.07 32.48
C ASP A 367 23.04 -5.88 33.22
N LEU A 368 23.31 -4.66 33.69
CA LEU A 368 24.53 -4.38 34.45
C LEU A 368 24.59 -5.16 35.76
N VAL A 369 23.48 -5.19 36.51
CA VAL A 369 23.38 -5.96 37.76
C VAL A 369 23.58 -7.46 37.50
N LYS A 370 22.98 -7.99 36.43
CA LYS A 370 23.16 -9.39 36.00
C LYS A 370 24.64 -9.68 35.73
N THR A 371 25.32 -8.88 34.91
CA THR A 371 26.74 -9.10 34.55
C THR A 371 27.65 -9.11 35.77
N ARG A 372 27.43 -8.19 36.73
CA ARG A 372 28.19 -8.12 37.98
C ARG A 372 27.95 -9.32 38.89
N MET A 373 26.69 -9.72 39.04
CA MET A 373 26.33 -10.93 39.79
C MET A 373 26.92 -12.21 39.17
N GLN A 374 27.02 -12.30 37.84
CA GLN A 374 27.64 -13.43 37.13
C GLN A 374 29.18 -13.44 37.25
N ASN A 375 29.78 -12.25 37.25
CA ASN A 375 31.23 -12.09 37.41
C ASN A 375 31.69 -12.33 38.86
N GLN A 376 30.82 -12.21 39.86
CA GLN A 376 31.20 -12.42 41.26
C GLN A 376 31.74 -13.84 41.51
N ARG A 377 33.05 -13.91 41.75
CA ARG A 377 33.82 -15.13 42.04
C ARG A 377 33.83 -15.40 43.54
N SER A 378 33.58 -16.64 43.94
CA SER A 378 33.59 -17.06 45.35
C SER A 378 34.95 -17.67 45.72
N ALA A 379 36.05 -16.93 45.55
CA ALA A 379 37.40 -17.46 45.79
C ALA A 379 37.98 -17.14 47.18
N ARG A 380 37.36 -16.25 47.98
CA ARG A 380 37.76 -15.99 49.37
C ARG A 380 36.58 -16.09 50.34
N VAL A 381 36.74 -16.92 51.37
CA VAL A 381 35.83 -16.99 52.52
C VAL A 381 35.79 -15.60 53.18
N GLY A 382 34.63 -14.94 53.14
CA GLY A 382 34.37 -13.69 53.87
C GLY A 382 34.18 -12.40 53.06
N GLN A 383 34.34 -12.39 51.72
CA GLN A 383 34.10 -11.16 50.91
C GLN A 383 33.22 -11.42 49.68
N LEU A 384 31.96 -11.81 49.90
CA LEU A 384 30.94 -11.67 48.85
C LEU A 384 30.67 -10.17 48.63
N LEU A 385 30.99 -9.66 47.44
CA LEU A 385 30.81 -8.24 47.10
C LEU A 385 29.34 -7.83 47.18
N TYR A 386 28.44 -8.72 46.76
CA TYR A 386 27.00 -8.56 46.71
C TYR A 386 26.29 -9.77 47.32
N LYS A 387 25.29 -9.51 48.16
CA LYS A 387 24.43 -10.54 48.78
C LYS A 387 23.35 -11.03 47.82
N ASN A 388 22.78 -10.12 47.02
CA ASN A 388 21.74 -10.39 46.03
C ASN A 388 21.73 -9.28 44.96
N SER A 389 20.92 -9.44 43.91
CA SER A 389 20.81 -8.46 42.81
C SER A 389 20.38 -7.06 43.29
N TRP A 390 19.56 -6.99 44.34
CA TRP A 390 19.12 -5.72 44.93
C TRP A 390 20.27 -5.00 45.64
N ASP A 391 21.03 -5.70 46.47
CA ASP A 391 22.24 -5.19 47.13
C ASP A 391 23.30 -4.75 46.11
N CYS A 392 23.43 -5.48 44.99
CA CYS A 392 24.24 -5.04 43.86
C CYS A 392 23.77 -3.69 43.31
N ALA A 393 22.49 -3.56 42.95
CA ALA A 393 21.93 -2.31 42.42
C ALA A 393 22.13 -1.12 43.38
N THR A 394 21.78 -1.29 44.66
CA THR A 394 21.95 -0.24 45.69
C THR A 394 23.41 0.16 45.84
N LYS A 395 24.34 -0.80 45.85
CA LYS A 395 25.77 -0.51 45.93
C LYS A 395 26.29 0.18 44.67
N VAL A 396 25.81 -0.15 43.47
CA VAL A 396 26.20 0.57 42.26
C VAL A 396 25.75 2.03 42.35
N VAL A 397 24.49 2.28 42.67
CA VAL A 397 23.96 3.66 42.78
C VAL A 397 24.71 4.46 43.85
N ARG A 398 24.96 3.87 45.02
CA ARG A 398 25.66 4.55 46.13
C ARG A 398 27.12 4.88 45.81
N ASN A 399 27.80 4.05 45.01
CA ASN A 399 29.25 4.15 44.81
C ASN A 399 29.66 4.75 43.45
N GLU A 400 28.85 4.56 42.42
CA GLU A 400 29.14 4.97 41.04
C GLU A 400 28.11 5.98 40.50
N GLY A 401 27.07 6.27 41.29
CA GLY A 401 25.95 7.11 40.89
C GLY A 401 25.01 6.41 39.91
N VAL A 402 23.90 7.09 39.58
CA VAL A 402 22.88 6.58 38.64
C VAL A 402 23.47 6.36 37.24
N ARG A 403 24.42 7.20 36.81
CA ARG A 403 25.13 7.02 35.52
C ARG A 403 25.97 5.74 35.49
N GLY A 404 26.43 5.23 36.64
CA GLY A 404 27.15 3.96 36.74
C GLY A 404 26.34 2.76 36.25
N LEU A 405 25.00 2.79 36.41
CA LEU A 405 24.08 1.75 35.92
C LEU A 405 24.08 1.65 34.39
N TYR A 406 24.55 2.67 33.67
CA TYR A 406 24.60 2.74 32.20
C TYR A 406 26.01 2.55 31.62
N SER A 407 26.98 2.13 32.44
CA SER A 407 28.35 1.86 31.96
C SER A 407 28.35 0.73 30.92
N GLY A 408 28.79 1.03 29.69
CA GLY A 408 28.83 0.07 28.58
C GLY A 408 27.57 0.05 27.68
N VAL A 409 26.63 0.99 27.85
CA VAL A 409 25.38 1.01 27.08
C VAL A 409 25.61 1.28 25.59
N LEU A 410 26.61 2.10 25.22
CA LEU A 410 26.85 2.49 23.83
C LEU A 410 27.17 1.29 22.91
N PRO A 411 28.13 0.39 23.23
CA PRO A 411 28.33 -0.83 22.44
C PRO A 411 27.08 -1.70 22.29
N GLN A 412 26.22 -1.74 23.32
CA GLN A 412 24.96 -2.48 23.27
C GLN A 412 23.98 -1.86 22.26
N LEU A 413 23.83 -0.53 22.25
CA LEU A 413 22.89 0.17 21.37
C LEU A 413 23.30 0.04 19.88
N VAL A 414 24.60 0.19 19.60
CA VAL A 414 25.15 0.02 18.25
C VAL A 414 24.91 -1.41 17.72
N GLY A 415 24.94 -2.41 18.61
CA GLY A 415 24.76 -3.81 18.24
C GLY A 415 23.31 -4.24 17.99
N VAL A 416 22.29 -3.51 18.49
CA VAL A 416 20.90 -4.00 18.49
C VAL A 416 20.38 -4.28 17.09
N ALA A 417 20.54 -3.33 16.17
CA ALA A 417 19.97 -3.43 14.82
C ALA A 417 20.63 -4.54 13.97
N PRO A 418 21.98 -4.60 13.85
CA PRO A 418 22.64 -5.69 13.13
C PRO A 418 22.34 -7.05 13.77
N GLU A 419 22.31 -7.13 15.10
CA GLU A 419 21.98 -8.35 15.84
C GLU A 419 20.62 -8.92 15.40
N LYS A 420 19.58 -8.08 15.42
CA LYS A 420 18.21 -8.53 15.09
C LYS A 420 18.04 -8.84 13.61
N ALA A 421 18.61 -8.01 12.73
CA ALA A 421 18.53 -8.20 11.29
C ALA A 421 19.10 -9.57 10.89
N ILE A 422 20.33 -9.87 11.29
CA ILE A 422 21.00 -11.14 10.97
C ILE A 422 20.20 -12.32 11.51
N LYS A 423 19.72 -12.21 12.75
CA LYS A 423 19.02 -13.32 13.41
C LYS A 423 17.70 -13.67 12.72
N LEU A 424 16.90 -12.66 12.35
CA LEU A 424 15.62 -12.89 11.67
C LEU A 424 15.84 -13.38 10.24
N THR A 425 16.70 -12.72 9.47
CA THR A 425 16.98 -13.11 8.07
C THR A 425 17.51 -14.54 7.97
N VAL A 426 18.46 -14.93 8.82
CA VAL A 426 18.99 -16.30 8.79
C VAL A 426 17.95 -17.31 9.25
N ASN A 427 17.11 -16.98 10.24
CA ASN A 427 16.05 -17.88 10.68
C ASN A 427 15.03 -18.13 9.58
N ASP A 428 14.59 -17.08 8.88
CA ASP A 428 13.61 -17.14 7.80
C ASP A 428 14.17 -17.87 6.58
N LEU A 429 15.42 -17.61 6.19
CA LEU A 429 16.09 -18.30 5.10
C LEU A 429 16.22 -19.81 5.33
N VAL A 430 16.58 -20.22 6.56
CA VAL A 430 16.72 -21.64 6.88
C VAL A 430 15.35 -22.29 7.01
N ARG A 431 14.39 -21.67 7.70
CA ARG A 431 13.01 -22.17 7.78
C ARG A 431 12.40 -22.34 6.39
N GLY A 432 12.50 -21.34 5.52
CA GLY A 432 11.94 -21.36 4.17
C GLY A 432 12.47 -22.50 3.29
N LYS A 433 13.71 -22.98 3.52
CA LYS A 433 14.27 -24.14 2.82
C LYS A 433 13.76 -25.49 3.34
N PHE A 434 13.31 -25.55 4.59
CA PHE A 434 12.87 -26.78 5.26
C PHE A 434 11.35 -26.85 5.49
N THR A 435 10.59 -25.83 5.08
CA THR A 435 9.12 -25.85 5.09
C THR A 435 8.59 -26.69 3.94
N ASP A 436 7.76 -27.69 4.24
CA ASP A 436 7.09 -28.48 3.22
C ASP A 436 6.07 -27.62 2.44
N PRO A 437 6.20 -27.47 1.10
CA PRO A 437 5.33 -26.61 0.30
C PRO A 437 3.86 -27.04 0.27
N LYS A 438 3.59 -28.32 0.61
CA LYS A 438 2.24 -28.92 0.55
C LYS A 438 1.48 -28.88 1.87
N THR A 439 2.19 -28.88 3.00
CA THR A 439 1.59 -28.97 4.35
C THR A 439 1.85 -27.73 5.20
N GLY A 440 2.81 -26.88 4.81
CA GLY A 440 3.23 -25.71 5.58
C GLY A 440 3.90 -26.05 6.92
N ASN A 441 4.20 -27.33 7.17
CA ASN A 441 4.79 -27.80 8.41
C ASN A 441 6.32 -27.85 8.31
N ILE A 442 6.99 -27.53 9.42
CA ILE A 442 8.44 -27.66 9.58
C ILE A 442 8.68 -28.67 10.69
N ALA A 443 9.58 -29.63 10.47
CA ALA A 443 10.00 -30.56 11.51
C ALA A 443 10.70 -29.82 12.65
N LEU A 444 10.42 -30.20 13.91
CA LEU A 444 11.02 -29.54 15.09
C LEU A 444 12.56 -29.50 15.02
N SER A 445 13.21 -30.54 14.49
CA SER A 445 14.66 -30.58 14.28
C SER A 445 15.15 -29.50 13.31
N ALA A 446 14.39 -29.23 12.24
CA ALA A 446 14.68 -28.17 11.29
C ALA A 446 14.41 -26.77 11.89
N GLU A 447 13.39 -26.62 12.74
CA GLU A 447 13.16 -25.36 13.46
C GLU A 447 14.28 -25.06 14.47
N LEU A 448 14.74 -26.09 15.21
CA LEU A 448 15.87 -26.02 16.12
C LEU A 448 17.15 -25.67 15.35
N LEU A 449 17.38 -26.28 14.19
CA LEU A 449 18.52 -25.99 13.31
C LEU A 449 18.47 -24.56 12.78
N ALA A 450 17.31 -24.07 12.34
CA ALA A 450 17.14 -22.70 11.88
C ALA A 450 17.40 -21.69 12.99
N GLY A 451 16.91 -21.97 14.21
CA GLY A 451 17.21 -21.14 15.38
C GLY A 451 18.69 -21.16 15.74
N GLY A 452 19.31 -22.34 15.75
CA GLY A 452 20.74 -22.52 16.03
C GLY A 452 21.65 -21.83 15.01
N ALA A 453 21.36 -21.97 13.72
CA ALA A 453 22.10 -21.31 12.64
C ALA A 453 22.02 -19.78 12.74
N ALA A 454 20.82 -19.23 13.00
CA ALA A 454 20.64 -17.80 13.23
C ALA A 454 21.46 -17.29 14.42
N GLY A 455 21.45 -18.02 15.54
CA GLY A 455 22.27 -17.71 16.71
C GLY A 455 23.78 -17.77 16.42
N GLY A 456 24.21 -18.74 15.63
CA GLY A 456 25.61 -18.90 15.23
C GLY A 456 26.14 -17.75 14.36
N CYS A 457 25.38 -17.40 13.31
CA CYS A 457 25.73 -16.30 12.41
C CYS A 457 25.77 -14.95 13.12
N GLN A 458 24.87 -14.71 14.08
CA GLN A 458 24.84 -13.50 14.89
C GLN A 458 26.14 -13.30 15.69
N VAL A 459 26.70 -14.36 16.28
CA VAL A 459 27.86 -14.27 17.19
C VAL A 459 29.10 -13.70 16.50
N VAL A 460 29.27 -13.93 15.20
CA VAL A 460 30.38 -13.36 14.41
C VAL A 460 30.41 -11.83 14.53
N PHE A 461 29.23 -11.19 14.52
CA PHE A 461 29.11 -9.74 14.56
C PHE A 461 28.95 -9.19 15.96
N THR A 462 28.28 -9.91 16.87
CA THR A 462 28.01 -9.41 18.22
C THR A 462 29.17 -9.60 19.18
N ASN A 463 30.03 -10.60 18.99
CA ASN A 463 31.07 -10.93 19.96
C ASN A 463 32.05 -9.76 20.25
N PRO A 464 32.54 -9.01 19.23
CA PRO A 464 33.38 -7.82 19.48
C PRO A 464 32.68 -6.73 20.30
N LEU A 465 31.37 -6.54 20.10
CA LEU A 465 30.58 -5.55 20.85
C LEU A 465 30.33 -6.01 22.28
N GLU A 466 30.07 -7.30 22.48
CA GLU A 466 29.79 -7.89 23.79
C GLU A 466 31.01 -7.89 24.71
N ILE A 467 32.21 -8.21 24.21
CA ILE A 467 33.42 -8.18 25.05
C ILE A 467 33.74 -6.75 25.53
N VAL A 468 33.56 -5.76 24.67
CA VAL A 468 33.76 -4.34 25.01
C VAL A 468 32.72 -3.91 26.06
N LYS A 469 31.45 -4.27 25.85
CA LYS A 469 30.36 -4.03 26.80
C LYS A 469 30.66 -4.62 28.18
N ILE A 470 31.00 -5.90 28.25
CA ILE A 470 31.25 -6.60 29.53
C ILE A 470 32.43 -5.98 30.29
N ARG A 471 33.52 -5.63 29.59
CA ARG A 471 34.67 -4.96 30.21
C ARG A 471 34.31 -3.60 30.79
N LEU A 472 33.48 -2.82 30.10
CA LEU A 472 32.99 -1.52 30.61
C LEU A 472 32.01 -1.68 31.79
N GLN A 473 31.17 -2.72 31.78
CA GLN A 473 30.22 -3.00 32.88
C GLN A 473 30.92 -3.39 34.19
N VAL A 474 32.04 -4.11 34.09
CA VAL A 474 32.82 -4.61 35.23
C VAL A 474 33.92 -3.63 35.67
N GLN A 475 34.26 -2.63 34.85
CA GLN A 475 35.30 -1.65 35.18
C GLN A 475 35.03 -0.89 36.49
N GLY A 476 33.78 -0.55 36.80
CA GLY A 476 33.43 0.15 38.06
C GLY A 476 33.85 -0.62 39.31
N GLU A 477 33.72 -1.95 39.27
CA GLU A 477 34.20 -2.83 40.35
C GLU A 477 35.73 -2.89 40.42
N ALA A 478 36.41 -2.93 39.27
CA ALA A 478 37.87 -2.99 39.19
C ALA A 478 38.52 -1.70 39.72
N LEU A 479 37.96 -0.53 39.38
CA LEU A 479 38.40 0.77 39.87
C LEU A 479 38.28 0.88 41.40
N LYS A 480 37.18 0.36 41.97
CA LYS A 480 36.97 0.40 43.41
C LYS A 480 37.85 -0.60 44.16
N ALA A 481 38.13 -1.77 43.59
CA ALA A 481 39.08 -2.72 44.14
C ALA A 481 40.50 -2.10 44.17
N ALA A 482 40.94 -1.50 43.06
CA ALA A 482 42.22 -0.80 42.99
C ALA A 482 42.32 0.38 43.97
N ALA A 483 41.25 1.17 44.11
CA ALA A 483 41.20 2.27 45.09
C ALA A 483 41.30 1.80 46.55
N ARG A 484 40.82 0.59 46.88
CA ARG A 484 40.99 -0.04 48.21
C ARG A 484 42.43 -0.50 48.46
N GLU A 485 43.17 -0.78 47.40
CA GLU A 485 44.57 -1.21 47.43
C GLU A 485 45.55 -0.03 47.21
N GLY A 486 45.05 1.20 47.07
CA GLY A 486 45.86 2.42 46.90
C GLY A 486 46.37 2.67 45.48
N GLU A 487 45.96 1.88 44.47
CA GLU A 487 46.34 2.07 43.06
C GLU A 487 45.43 3.11 42.37
N GLN A 488 46.01 4.12 41.70
CA GLN A 488 45.27 5.03 40.81
C GLN A 488 45.05 4.39 39.44
N VAL A 489 43.83 3.91 39.19
CA VAL A 489 43.42 3.36 37.88
C VAL A 489 42.45 4.31 37.20
N THR A 490 42.68 4.62 35.92
CA THR A 490 41.81 5.51 35.13
C THR A 490 40.65 4.75 34.47
N LYS A 491 39.52 5.45 34.22
CA LYS A 491 38.41 4.93 33.42
C LYS A 491 38.90 4.64 31.99
N ARG A 492 38.54 3.48 31.45
CA ARG A 492 39.01 2.97 30.15
C ARG A 492 37.92 3.25 29.13
N SER A 493 38.28 3.80 27.98
CA SER A 493 37.33 4.02 26.88
C SER A 493 37.11 2.73 26.07
N ALA A 494 35.94 2.60 25.44
CA ALA A 494 35.64 1.52 24.50
C ALA A 494 36.73 1.39 23.42
N LEU A 495 37.18 2.52 22.86
CA LEU A 495 38.21 2.57 21.82
C LEU A 495 39.58 2.10 22.33
N TRP A 496 39.89 2.39 23.59
CA TRP A 496 41.11 1.90 24.23
C TRP A 496 41.07 0.37 24.38
N ILE A 497 39.92 -0.18 24.79
CA ILE A 497 39.72 -1.64 24.94
C ILE A 497 39.89 -2.35 23.59
N VAL A 498 39.29 -1.79 22.52
CA VAL A 498 39.40 -2.33 21.15
C VAL A 498 40.86 -2.35 20.69
N ARG A 499 41.59 -1.25 20.86
CA ARG A 499 43.01 -1.15 20.48
C ARG A 499 43.89 -2.09 21.29
N HIS A 500 43.63 -2.24 22.58
CA HIS A 500 44.45 -3.06 23.48
C HIS A 500 44.21 -4.56 23.28
N LEU A 501 42.98 -4.98 22.96
CA LEU A 501 42.68 -6.39 22.69
C LEU A 501 43.13 -6.84 21.30
N GLY A 502 43.13 -5.94 20.32
CA GLY A 502 43.32 -6.29 18.91
C GLY A 502 42.22 -7.20 18.37
N LEU A 503 42.30 -7.55 17.08
CA LEU A 503 41.26 -8.35 16.41
C LEU A 503 41.09 -9.73 17.05
N VAL A 504 42.17 -10.44 17.35
CA VAL A 504 42.12 -11.78 17.96
C VAL A 504 41.56 -11.73 19.39
N GLY A 505 41.93 -10.71 20.17
CA GLY A 505 41.42 -10.53 21.53
C GLY A 505 39.93 -10.21 21.59
N LEU A 506 39.39 -9.52 20.57
CA LEU A 506 37.95 -9.25 20.45
C LEU A 506 37.11 -10.52 20.25
N TYR A 507 37.70 -11.62 19.73
CA TYR A 507 37.05 -12.92 19.60
C TYR A 507 37.26 -13.85 20.81
N LYS A 508 37.92 -13.38 21.87
CA LYS A 508 38.08 -14.15 23.11
C LYS A 508 36.71 -14.44 23.72
N GLY A 509 36.46 -15.72 24.00
CA GLY A 509 35.18 -16.19 24.53
C GLY A 509 34.09 -16.46 23.48
N ALA A 510 34.39 -16.33 22.17
CA ALA A 510 33.42 -16.60 21.09
C ALA A 510 32.81 -18.01 21.16
N SER A 511 33.58 -19.03 21.56
CA SER A 511 33.07 -20.40 21.76
C SER A 511 32.02 -20.49 22.88
N ALA A 512 32.17 -19.71 23.95
CA ALA A 512 31.17 -19.61 25.02
C ALA A 512 29.92 -18.82 24.56
N CYS A 513 30.10 -17.82 23.68
CA CYS A 513 29.00 -17.11 23.04
C CYS A 513 28.19 -18.03 22.12
N LEU A 514 28.84 -18.81 21.26
CA LEU A 514 28.18 -19.79 20.40
C LEU A 514 27.38 -20.81 21.22
N LEU A 515 27.97 -21.35 22.29
CA LEU A 515 27.30 -22.30 23.18
C LEU A 515 26.12 -21.69 23.95
N ARG A 516 26.05 -20.36 24.07
CA ARG A 516 24.89 -19.67 24.65
C ARG A 516 23.84 -19.34 23.58
N ASP A 517 24.26 -18.75 22.46
CA ASP A 517 23.36 -18.12 21.50
C ASP A 517 22.72 -19.10 20.53
N MET A 518 23.42 -20.18 20.16
CA MET A 518 22.82 -21.25 19.36
C MET A 518 21.70 -21.95 20.15
N PRO A 519 21.91 -22.46 21.39
CA PRO A 519 20.82 -23.09 22.13
C PRO A 519 19.74 -22.11 22.53
N PHE A 520 20.08 -20.86 22.86
CA PHE A 520 19.06 -19.85 23.19
C PHE A 520 18.12 -19.63 22.01
N SER A 521 18.65 -19.48 20.80
CA SER A 521 17.87 -19.22 19.60
C SER A 521 17.14 -20.48 19.11
N ALA A 522 17.76 -21.64 19.23
CA ALA A 522 17.14 -22.93 18.97
C ALA A 522 15.94 -23.16 19.89
N ILE A 523 15.98 -22.79 21.17
CA ILE A 523 14.81 -22.93 22.06
C ILE A 523 13.78 -21.81 21.81
N TYR A 524 14.25 -20.56 21.65
CA TYR A 524 13.38 -19.39 21.58
C TYR A 524 12.47 -19.38 20.35
N PHE A 525 13.00 -19.63 19.16
CA PHE A 525 12.21 -19.51 17.92
C PHE A 525 11.09 -20.54 17.79
N PRO A 526 11.31 -21.85 18.02
CA PRO A 526 10.25 -22.85 18.07
C PRO A 526 9.26 -22.56 19.18
N ALA A 527 9.72 -22.28 20.40
CA ALA A 527 8.82 -21.97 21.52
C ALA A 527 7.93 -20.76 21.18
N TYR A 528 8.49 -19.71 20.60
CA TYR A 528 7.73 -18.54 20.16
C TYR A 528 6.75 -18.86 19.02
N SER A 529 7.18 -19.62 18.00
CA SER A 529 6.33 -20.05 16.88
C SER A 529 5.13 -20.86 17.35
N HIS A 530 5.38 -21.88 18.19
CA HIS A 530 4.35 -22.75 18.75
C HIS A 530 3.44 -22.04 19.76
N LEU A 531 3.97 -21.13 20.61
CA LEU A 531 3.12 -20.31 21.48
C LEU A 531 2.16 -19.45 20.66
N LYS A 532 2.65 -18.84 19.58
CA LYS A 532 1.79 -18.05 18.70
C LYS A 532 0.72 -18.91 18.02
N ARG A 533 1.12 -20.00 17.37
CA ARG A 533 0.23 -20.87 16.59
C ARG A 533 -0.71 -21.69 17.46
N ASP A 534 -0.17 -22.43 18.42
CA ASP A 534 -0.90 -23.49 19.15
C ASP A 534 -1.63 -22.94 20.39
N TYR A 535 -1.07 -21.95 21.09
CA TYR A 535 -1.68 -21.39 22.32
C TYR A 535 -2.53 -20.14 22.04
N PHE A 536 -2.00 -19.15 21.32
CA PHE A 536 -2.75 -17.93 21.01
C PHE A 536 -3.62 -18.03 19.74
N GLY A 537 -3.44 -19.10 18.96
CA GLY A 537 -4.25 -19.39 17.77
C GLY A 537 -3.90 -18.51 16.58
N GLU A 538 -2.63 -18.14 16.41
CA GLU A 538 -2.17 -17.45 15.20
C GLU A 538 -2.44 -18.33 13.98
N SER A 539 -3.33 -17.85 13.13
CA SER A 539 -3.71 -18.50 11.87
C SER A 539 -3.67 -17.46 10.75
N PRO A 540 -3.70 -17.89 9.48
CA PRO A 540 -3.80 -16.96 8.34
C PRO A 540 -5.00 -16.00 8.44
N THR A 541 -6.04 -16.37 9.18
CA THR A 541 -7.26 -15.59 9.42
C THR A 541 -7.25 -14.78 10.73
N LYS A 542 -6.34 -15.10 11.67
CA LYS A 542 -6.24 -14.47 12.99
C LYS A 542 -4.80 -14.07 13.28
N LYS A 543 -4.46 -12.81 12.99
CA LYS A 543 -3.20 -12.20 13.44
C LYS A 543 -3.32 -11.87 14.93
N LEU A 544 -2.27 -12.19 15.69
CA LEU A 544 -2.25 -11.97 17.12
C LEU A 544 -2.09 -10.48 17.46
N GLY A 545 -2.73 -10.05 18.54
CA GLY A 545 -2.56 -8.71 19.07
C GLY A 545 -1.18 -8.50 19.69
N ILE A 546 -0.79 -7.23 19.83
CA ILE A 546 0.43 -6.79 20.51
C ILE A 546 0.66 -7.49 21.86
N LEU A 547 -0.34 -7.48 22.74
CA LEU A 547 -0.24 -8.05 24.08
C LEU A 547 -0.05 -9.57 24.03
N GLN A 548 -0.72 -10.26 23.11
CA GLN A 548 -0.61 -11.71 22.94
C GLN A 548 0.80 -12.09 22.48
N LEU A 549 1.35 -11.32 21.54
CA LEU A 549 2.67 -11.59 21.02
C LEU A 549 3.79 -11.18 21.98
N LEU A 550 3.61 -10.11 22.77
CA LEU A 550 4.50 -9.78 23.88
C LEU A 550 4.50 -10.90 24.93
N THR A 551 3.31 -11.42 25.25
CA THR A 551 3.16 -12.53 26.20
C THR A 551 3.79 -13.80 25.65
N ALA A 552 3.58 -14.14 24.38
CA ALA A 552 4.23 -15.26 23.69
C ALA A 552 5.76 -15.12 23.72
N GLY A 553 6.28 -13.93 23.42
CA GLY A 553 7.72 -13.64 23.45
C GLY A 553 8.32 -13.75 24.84
N ALA A 554 7.60 -13.27 25.87
CA ALA A 554 8.02 -13.36 27.26
C ALA A 554 8.06 -14.82 27.74
N ILE A 555 7.00 -15.60 27.48
CA ILE A 555 6.91 -17.01 27.88
C ILE A 555 7.96 -17.84 27.13
N ALA A 556 8.13 -17.65 25.82
CA ALA A 556 9.15 -18.34 25.03
C ALA A 556 10.58 -18.01 25.48
N GLY A 557 10.80 -16.77 25.95
CA GLY A 557 12.10 -16.29 26.43
C GLY A 557 12.54 -16.89 27.75
N MET A 558 11.62 -17.25 28.64
CA MET A 558 11.92 -17.79 29.98
C MET A 558 12.77 -19.06 29.96
N PRO A 559 12.35 -20.17 29.31
CA PRO A 559 13.13 -21.41 29.27
C PRO A 559 14.43 -21.23 28.49
N ALA A 560 14.40 -20.50 27.37
CA ALA A 560 15.59 -20.20 26.57
C ALA A 560 16.65 -19.45 27.39
N ALA A 561 16.25 -18.43 28.16
CA ALA A 561 17.14 -17.66 29.01
C ALA A 561 17.66 -18.49 30.19
N TYR A 562 16.80 -19.26 30.86
CA TYR A 562 17.20 -20.00 32.06
C TYR A 562 18.15 -21.15 31.74
N LEU A 563 17.81 -21.99 30.76
CA LEU A 563 18.59 -23.18 30.38
C LEU A 563 19.98 -22.83 29.84
N THR A 564 20.13 -21.65 29.22
CA THR A 564 21.43 -21.19 28.70
C THR A 564 22.21 -20.34 29.70
N THR A 565 21.74 -20.18 30.94
CA THR A 565 22.44 -19.39 31.99
C THR A 565 23.82 -19.95 32.33
N PRO A 566 24.04 -21.28 32.43
CA PRO A 566 25.37 -21.84 32.67
C PRO A 566 26.43 -21.37 31.66
N CYS A 567 26.08 -21.36 30.38
CA CYS A 567 26.96 -20.94 29.30
C CYS A 567 27.23 -19.43 29.36
N ASP A 568 26.21 -18.65 29.73
CA ASP A 568 26.33 -17.19 29.91
C ASP A 568 27.24 -16.83 31.10
N VAL A 569 27.18 -17.58 32.22
CA VAL A 569 28.12 -17.39 33.35
C VAL A 569 29.56 -17.69 32.95
N ILE A 570 29.79 -18.80 32.25
CA ILE A 570 31.13 -19.18 31.78
C ILE A 570 31.68 -18.12 30.82
N LYS A 571 30.85 -17.67 29.87
CA LYS A 571 31.17 -16.59 28.94
C LYS A 571 31.58 -15.32 29.67
N THR A 572 30.75 -14.83 30.60
CA THR A 572 31.01 -13.60 31.33
C THR A 572 32.35 -13.67 32.06
N ARG A 573 32.66 -14.81 32.69
CA ARG A 573 33.94 -15.00 33.40
C ARG A 573 35.17 -15.09 32.48
N LEU A 574 35.01 -15.62 31.26
CA LEU A 574 36.08 -15.70 30.25
C LEU A 574 36.37 -14.34 29.57
N GLN A 575 35.35 -13.51 29.40
CA GLN A 575 35.46 -12.21 28.71
C GLN A 575 35.89 -11.07 29.64
N VAL A 576 35.70 -11.23 30.95
CA VAL A 576 36.25 -10.34 31.97
C VAL A 576 37.75 -10.57 32.14
N GLU A 577 38.49 -9.47 32.24
CA GLU A 577 39.91 -9.48 32.59
C GLU A 577 40.08 -9.94 34.04
N ALA A 578 40.86 -11.00 34.27
CA ALA A 578 41.12 -11.51 35.62
C ALA A 578 41.95 -10.49 36.42
N ARG A 579 41.57 -10.23 37.67
CA ARG A 579 42.31 -9.32 38.57
C ARG A 579 43.56 -10.02 39.13
N LYS A 580 44.48 -9.26 39.71
CA LYS A 580 45.59 -9.80 40.51
C LYS A 580 44.99 -10.63 41.66
N GLY A 581 45.28 -11.94 41.70
CA GLY A 581 44.75 -12.87 42.70
C GLY A 581 43.45 -13.60 42.34
N ASP A 582 42.83 -13.30 41.20
CA ASP A 582 41.67 -14.04 40.69
C ASP A 582 42.10 -15.27 39.86
N VAL A 583 41.27 -16.32 39.86
CA VAL A 583 41.49 -17.50 39.02
C VAL A 583 41.42 -17.12 37.54
N ALA A 584 42.53 -17.25 36.82
CA ALA A 584 42.56 -17.06 35.37
C ALA A 584 42.02 -18.31 34.66
N TYR A 585 41.32 -18.08 33.54
CA TYR A 585 40.74 -19.13 32.71
C TYR A 585 41.38 -19.13 31.33
N THR A 586 41.85 -20.30 30.89
CA THR A 586 42.51 -20.48 29.58
C THR A 586 41.51 -20.83 28.48
N GLY A 587 40.36 -21.40 28.82
CA GLY A 587 39.32 -21.77 27.87
C GLY A 587 38.01 -22.22 28.52
N LEU A 588 37.06 -22.63 27.67
CA LEU A 588 35.70 -23.01 28.08
C LEU A 588 35.67 -24.17 29.09
N ARG A 589 36.41 -25.25 28.81
CA ARG A 589 36.46 -26.45 29.66
C ARG A 589 37.13 -26.17 31.00
N ASP A 590 38.22 -25.40 30.97
CA ASP A 590 38.95 -24.95 32.16
C ASP A 590 38.07 -24.08 33.06
N ALA A 591 37.34 -23.13 32.48
CA ALA A 591 36.37 -22.32 33.20
C ALA A 591 35.24 -23.16 33.80
N ALA A 592 34.63 -24.07 33.03
CA ALA A 592 33.57 -24.93 33.55
C ALA A 592 34.06 -25.83 34.71
N SER A 593 35.24 -26.44 34.57
CA SER A 593 35.82 -27.31 35.60
C SER A 593 36.13 -26.55 36.89
N LYS A 594 36.79 -25.39 36.80
CA LYS A 594 37.13 -24.54 37.95
C LYS A 594 35.88 -23.97 38.64
N VAL A 595 34.88 -23.51 37.88
CA VAL A 595 33.62 -23.02 38.48
C VAL A 595 32.89 -24.14 39.23
N TRP A 596 32.84 -25.33 38.66
CA TRP A 596 32.24 -26.49 39.32
C TRP A 596 32.97 -26.87 40.60
N ARG A 597 34.31 -26.95 40.55
CA ARG A 597 35.15 -27.38 41.68
C ARG A 597 35.19 -26.34 42.80
N ASP A 598 35.30 -25.06 42.46
CA ASP A 598 35.59 -24.01 43.43
C ASP A 598 34.31 -23.34 43.98
N GLU A 599 33.19 -23.36 43.25
CA GLU A 599 31.93 -22.70 43.66
C GLU A 599 30.67 -23.58 43.62
N GLY A 600 30.77 -24.79 43.07
CA GLY A 600 29.67 -25.75 42.96
C GLY A 600 28.62 -25.41 41.89
N PHE A 601 27.65 -26.32 41.73
CA PHE A 601 26.65 -26.26 40.65
C PHE A 601 25.78 -25.00 40.65
N LYS A 602 25.43 -24.46 41.83
CA LYS A 602 24.60 -23.26 41.95
C LYS A 602 25.25 -22.02 41.31
N ALA A 603 26.58 -21.99 41.17
CA ALA A 603 27.31 -20.88 40.58
C ALA A 603 26.95 -20.66 39.09
N PHE A 604 26.62 -21.72 38.35
CA PHE A 604 26.25 -21.65 36.94
C PHE A 604 24.91 -20.94 36.68
N PHE A 605 24.06 -20.79 37.70
CA PHE A 605 22.77 -20.12 37.59
C PHE A 605 22.74 -18.73 38.26
N LYS A 606 23.90 -18.22 38.70
CA LYS A 606 24.04 -16.84 39.22
C LYS A 606 23.54 -15.85 38.17
N GLY A 607 22.67 -14.93 38.57
CA GLY A 607 22.07 -13.94 37.67
C GLY A 607 20.94 -14.47 36.76
N GLY A 608 20.53 -15.74 36.88
CA GLY A 608 19.43 -16.32 36.11
C GLY A 608 18.10 -15.56 36.21
N PRO A 609 17.58 -15.27 37.43
CA PRO A 609 16.35 -14.48 37.59
C PRO A 609 16.45 -13.08 36.99
N ALA A 610 17.60 -12.40 37.15
CA ALA A 610 17.83 -11.08 36.53
C ALA A 610 17.80 -11.15 35.00
N ARG A 611 18.28 -12.26 34.40
CA ARG A 611 18.22 -12.49 32.96
C ARG A 611 16.79 -12.66 32.45
N ILE A 612 15.94 -13.39 33.17
CA ILE A 612 14.52 -13.55 32.84
C ILE A 612 13.80 -12.20 32.95
N LEU A 613 14.00 -11.51 34.08
CA LEU A 613 13.37 -10.23 34.39
C LEU A 613 13.81 -9.09 33.45
N ARG A 614 14.99 -9.22 32.81
CA ARG A 614 15.42 -8.30 31.75
C ARG A 614 14.61 -8.48 30.45
N SER A 615 14.27 -9.72 30.10
CA SER A 615 13.80 -10.06 28.76
C SER A 615 12.38 -9.56 28.49
N SER A 616 11.46 -9.71 29.45
CA SER A 616 10.05 -9.31 29.27
C SER A 616 9.85 -7.78 29.15
N PRO A 617 10.37 -6.93 30.06
CA PRO A 617 10.21 -5.48 29.97
C PRO A 617 10.88 -4.87 28.73
N GLN A 618 11.98 -5.48 28.25
CA GLN A 618 12.70 -4.98 27.08
C GLN A 618 11.80 -4.95 25.84
N PHE A 619 10.98 -5.98 25.64
CA PHE A 619 10.04 -6.04 24.53
C PHE A 619 8.92 -5.00 24.68
N GLY A 620 8.38 -4.82 25.90
CA GLY A 620 7.36 -3.81 26.17
C GLY A 620 7.84 -2.38 25.88
N PHE A 621 9.03 -2.01 26.35
CA PHE A 621 9.61 -0.69 26.06
C PHE A 621 10.00 -0.51 24.59
N THR A 622 10.49 -1.56 23.93
CA THR A 622 10.79 -1.51 22.49
C THR A 622 9.54 -1.15 21.70
N LEU A 623 8.41 -1.78 22.01
CA LEU A 623 7.16 -1.53 21.32
C LEU A 623 6.61 -0.12 21.62
N ALA A 624 6.58 0.29 22.89
CA ALA A 624 6.14 1.64 23.25
C ALA A 624 7.01 2.71 22.54
N GLY A 625 8.31 2.44 22.40
CA GLY A 625 9.21 3.27 21.61
C GLY A 625 8.87 3.27 20.12
N TYR A 626 8.53 2.12 19.55
CA TYR A 626 8.14 2.01 18.14
C TYR A 626 6.85 2.79 17.84
N GLU A 627 5.81 2.62 18.65
CA GLU A 627 4.54 3.34 18.48
C GLU A 627 4.72 4.87 18.61
N LEU A 628 5.51 5.31 19.59
CA LEU A 628 5.80 6.72 19.79
C LEU A 628 6.64 7.32 18.65
N LEU A 629 7.59 6.56 18.10
CA LEU A 629 8.42 7.01 16.97
C LEU A 629 7.63 7.06 15.67
N GLN A 630 6.73 6.10 15.43
CA GLN A 630 5.81 6.16 14.28
C GLN A 630 4.89 7.39 14.38
N GLY A 631 4.41 7.74 15.57
CA GLY A 631 3.58 8.94 15.75
C GLY A 631 4.32 10.28 15.63
N LEU A 632 5.64 10.32 15.89
CA LEU A 632 6.45 11.55 15.88
C LEU A 632 7.21 11.80 14.57
N LEU A 633 7.50 10.77 13.79
CA LEU A 633 8.25 10.85 12.53
C LEU A 633 7.48 10.19 11.36
N PRO A 634 6.28 10.67 10.99
CA PRO A 634 5.61 10.26 9.76
C PRO A 634 6.36 10.84 8.54
N LEU A 635 6.48 10.06 7.45
CA LEU A 635 7.15 10.54 6.23
C LEU A 635 6.24 11.53 5.46
N PRO A 636 6.76 12.66 4.94
CA PRO A 636 5.96 13.57 4.12
C PRO A 636 5.65 12.91 2.77
N GLY A 637 4.38 12.57 2.55
CA GLY A 637 3.90 11.85 1.37
C GLY A 637 3.11 10.57 1.69
N GLU A 638 3.14 10.11 2.95
CA GLU A 638 2.13 9.19 3.46
C GLU A 638 0.84 10.01 3.67
N SER A 639 -0.06 9.99 2.68
CA SER A 639 -1.50 10.00 2.98
C SER A 639 -1.75 8.99 4.10
N GLU A 640 -2.68 9.25 5.04
CA GLU A 640 -3.00 8.38 6.18
C GLU A 640 -3.42 6.94 5.77
N GLU A 641 -2.51 6.16 5.18
CA GLU A 641 -2.47 4.73 5.32
C GLU A 641 -1.85 4.51 6.69
N LYS A 642 -2.66 4.03 7.63
CA LYS A 642 -2.13 3.34 8.80
C LYS A 642 -1.35 2.13 8.30
N GLU A 643 -0.09 2.34 7.88
CA GLU A 643 0.88 1.28 7.68
C GLU A 643 1.25 0.70 9.05
N THR A 644 0.39 -0.23 9.42
CA THR A 644 0.63 -1.24 10.44
C THR A 644 1.97 -1.94 10.19
N GLY A 645 2.94 -1.68 11.06
CA GLY A 645 3.98 -2.66 11.38
C GLY A 645 3.34 -3.99 11.83
N PRO A 646 4.08 -5.12 11.84
CA PRO A 646 3.58 -6.47 11.63
C PRO A 646 2.71 -7.00 12.78
N ARG A 647 1.47 -6.51 12.88
CA ARG A 647 0.38 -6.89 13.80
C ARG A 647 -0.90 -6.17 13.39
N GLY A 648 -1.90 -6.96 13.00
CA GLY A 648 -3.13 -6.49 12.38
C GLY A 648 -3.94 -5.50 13.23
N THR A 649 -4.55 -4.56 12.53
CA THR A 649 -5.63 -3.70 12.98
C THR A 649 -6.96 -4.45 13.04
N LEU A 650 -7.81 -3.98 13.96
CA LEU A 650 -9.24 -4.31 14.01
C LEU A 650 -9.90 -4.10 12.64
N GLU A 651 -10.77 -5.02 12.27
CA GLU A 651 -11.76 -4.85 11.20
C GLU A 651 -12.51 -3.52 11.36
N ARG A 652 -12.49 -2.72 10.28
CA ARG A 652 -13.58 -1.82 9.89
C ARG A 652 -13.39 -1.43 8.43
N GLY A 653 -14.34 -1.86 7.59
CA GLY A 653 -14.54 -1.36 6.22
C GLY A 653 -13.88 -2.19 5.12
N THR A 654 -14.60 -3.17 4.58
CA THR A 654 -14.37 -3.73 3.24
C THR A 654 -14.78 -2.70 2.18
N GLY A 655 -14.11 -1.54 2.16
CA GLY A 655 -14.32 -0.48 1.19
C GLY A 655 -13.29 -0.54 0.06
N LEU A 656 -13.70 -0.16 -1.14
CA LEU A 656 -12.78 0.21 -2.23
C LEU A 656 -11.84 1.31 -1.73
N ASN A 657 -10.60 1.35 -2.23
CA ASN A 657 -9.66 2.43 -1.88
C ASN A 657 -10.36 3.78 -2.14
N GLU A 658 -10.53 4.58 -1.10
CA GLU A 658 -11.18 5.88 -1.22
C GLU A 658 -10.33 6.74 -2.15
N ALA A 659 -10.95 7.30 -3.20
CA ALA A 659 -10.22 8.05 -4.21
C ALA A 659 -9.54 9.27 -3.55
N THR A 660 -8.23 9.37 -3.70
CA THR A 660 -7.38 10.38 -3.03
C THR A 660 -7.55 11.80 -3.60
N ALA A 661 -8.20 11.92 -4.76
CA ALA A 661 -8.40 13.20 -5.42
C ALA A 661 -9.50 14.04 -4.73
N PRO A 662 -9.45 15.37 -4.82
CA PRO A 662 -10.47 16.23 -4.23
C PRO A 662 -11.88 15.85 -4.68
N LEU A 663 -12.82 15.73 -3.74
CA LEU A 663 -14.21 15.34 -4.03
C LEU A 663 -14.86 16.15 -5.18
N PRO A 664 -14.68 17.48 -5.30
CA PRO A 664 -15.22 18.25 -6.43
C PRO A 664 -14.69 17.81 -7.80
N TYR A 665 -13.40 17.44 -7.88
CA TYR A 665 -12.80 16.90 -9.10
C TYR A 665 -13.38 15.53 -9.44
N LEU A 666 -13.52 14.64 -8.45
CA LEU A 666 -14.12 13.31 -8.63
C LEU A 666 -15.56 13.39 -9.12
N ARG A 667 -16.37 14.29 -8.56
CA ARG A 667 -17.75 14.54 -8.98
C ARG A 667 -17.81 15.10 -10.40
N SER A 668 -16.93 16.04 -10.74
CA SER A 668 -16.82 16.59 -12.10
C SER A 668 -16.44 15.50 -13.11
N ARG A 669 -15.46 14.65 -12.77
CA ARG A 669 -15.05 13.50 -13.59
C ARG A 669 -16.18 12.49 -13.77
N ASN A 670 -16.91 12.18 -12.70
CA ASN A 670 -18.03 11.23 -12.76
C ASN A 670 -19.22 11.79 -13.56
N ALA A 671 -19.50 13.09 -13.45
CA ALA A 671 -20.49 13.76 -14.30
C ALA A 671 -20.13 13.61 -15.79
N LEU A 672 -18.85 13.83 -16.14
CA LEU A 672 -18.38 13.65 -17.52
C LEU A 672 -18.49 12.19 -17.98
N LYS A 673 -18.24 11.19 -17.12
CA LYS A 673 -18.48 9.78 -17.47
C LYS A 673 -19.95 9.54 -17.87
N ILE A 674 -20.90 10.09 -17.12
CA ILE A 674 -22.33 9.97 -17.44
C ILE A 674 -22.67 10.72 -18.74
N ILE A 675 -22.08 11.90 -18.97
CA ILE A 675 -22.31 12.66 -20.20
C ILE A 675 -21.73 11.91 -21.42
N LEU A 676 -20.54 11.31 -21.28
CA LEU A 676 -19.89 10.54 -22.35
C LEU A 676 -20.60 9.21 -22.65
N ASP A 677 -21.45 8.71 -21.74
CA ASP A 677 -22.37 7.60 -22.04
C ASP A 677 -23.42 7.96 -23.10
N LEU A 678 -23.70 9.25 -23.33
CA LEU A 678 -24.54 9.68 -24.46
C LEU A 678 -23.78 9.55 -25.78
N ASP A 679 -22.60 10.15 -25.85
CA ASP A 679 -21.71 10.09 -27.01
C ASP A 679 -20.29 10.56 -26.63
N LEU A 680 -19.25 9.99 -27.24
CA LEU A 680 -17.86 10.39 -26.98
C LEU A 680 -17.49 11.75 -27.60
N GLY A 681 -18.36 12.31 -28.44
CA GLY A 681 -18.18 13.63 -29.05
C GLY A 681 -18.42 14.81 -28.10
N PHE A 682 -19.10 14.58 -26.97
CA PHE A 682 -19.32 15.60 -25.95
C PHE A 682 -17.97 16.19 -25.46
N GLY A 683 -17.82 17.51 -25.59
CA GLY A 683 -16.65 18.26 -25.14
C GLY A 683 -15.44 18.22 -26.08
N LYS A 684 -15.56 17.60 -27.25
CA LYS A 684 -14.51 17.67 -28.28
C LYS A 684 -14.67 18.95 -29.09
N ILE A 685 -13.59 19.73 -29.21
CA ILE A 685 -13.53 20.88 -30.11
C ILE A 685 -13.70 20.38 -31.55
N LYS A 686 -14.77 20.79 -32.23
CA LYS A 686 -14.98 20.46 -33.64
C LYS A 686 -13.96 21.24 -34.47
N THR A 687 -12.93 20.55 -34.96
CA THR A 687 -12.14 21.08 -36.08
C THR A 687 -13.07 21.27 -37.26
N PRO A 688 -13.11 22.45 -37.92
CA PRO A 688 -13.90 22.65 -39.12
C PRO A 688 -13.56 21.56 -40.15
N GLU A 689 -14.55 20.78 -40.55
CA GLU A 689 -14.40 19.78 -41.62
C GLU A 689 -13.91 20.51 -42.89
N GLY A 690 -12.64 20.26 -43.24
CA GLY A 690 -11.98 20.91 -44.39
C GLY A 690 -10.45 21.11 -44.26
N GLY A 691 -9.85 20.88 -43.09
CA GLY A 691 -8.42 21.17 -42.85
C GLY A 691 -7.43 20.02 -43.07
N ALA A 692 -7.88 18.76 -43.12
CA ALA A 692 -6.97 17.59 -43.12
C ALA A 692 -6.10 17.47 -44.38
N GLY A 693 -6.48 18.13 -45.49
CA GLY A 693 -5.70 18.14 -46.73
C GLY A 693 -4.59 19.22 -46.80
N LYS A 694 -4.54 20.19 -45.88
CA LYS A 694 -3.56 21.30 -45.95
C LYS A 694 -2.42 21.19 -44.92
N ALA A 695 -2.61 20.47 -43.82
CA ALA A 695 -1.56 20.26 -42.82
C ALA A 695 -0.43 19.33 -43.31
N ALA A 696 -0.72 18.42 -44.25
CA ALA A 696 0.28 17.53 -44.84
C ALA A 696 1.22 18.24 -45.83
N ASN A 697 0.90 19.46 -46.28
CA ASN A 697 1.69 20.19 -47.27
C ASN A 697 2.62 21.27 -46.67
N TRP A 698 2.61 21.44 -45.34
CA TRP A 698 3.42 22.46 -44.64
C TRP A 698 4.69 21.88 -43.98
N MET A 699 4.75 20.56 -43.73
CA MET A 699 5.99 19.90 -43.30
C MET A 699 6.66 19.23 -44.50
N GLY A 700 7.53 20.00 -45.16
CA GLY A 700 8.28 19.53 -46.31
C GLY A 700 9.16 18.33 -46.01
N MET A 701 8.79 17.16 -46.55
CA MET A 701 9.73 16.12 -46.93
C MET A 701 9.83 16.10 -48.47
N ARG A 702 10.90 16.70 -48.98
CA ARG A 702 11.39 16.52 -50.36
C ARG A 702 12.40 15.38 -50.37
N GLY A 703 12.21 14.43 -51.28
CA GLY A 703 13.17 13.37 -51.67
C GLY A 703 12.55 11.97 -51.51
N ALA A 704 12.49 11.08 -52.49
CA ALA A 704 13.16 11.01 -53.77
C ALA A 704 12.37 10.16 -54.79
N ALA A 705 12.44 10.60 -56.04
CA ALA A 705 12.50 9.84 -57.30
C ALA A 705 11.54 8.63 -57.52
N SER A 706 10.46 8.87 -58.28
CA SER A 706 9.97 7.88 -59.25
C SER A 706 10.41 8.33 -60.65
N SER A 707 11.23 7.51 -61.30
CA SER A 707 11.57 7.66 -62.72
C SER A 707 11.36 6.32 -63.41
N VAL A 708 10.22 6.16 -64.10
CA VAL A 708 10.19 5.49 -65.41
C VAL A 708 9.05 6.12 -66.23
N THR A 709 9.44 6.53 -67.44
CA THR A 709 8.80 7.32 -68.48
C THR A 709 7.68 6.62 -69.28
N PRO A 710 6.93 7.39 -70.10
CA PRO A 710 5.66 6.98 -70.71
C PRO A 710 5.84 6.34 -72.09
N LYS A 711 4.83 5.57 -72.54
CA LYS A 711 4.56 5.37 -73.97
C LYS A 711 3.06 5.22 -74.22
N GLU A 712 2.60 6.12 -75.10
CA GLU A 712 1.50 6.07 -76.09
C GLU A 712 0.04 5.92 -75.63
#